data_AF-A0A3A4JZU0-F1
#
_entry.id   AF-A0A3A4JZU0-F1
#
_cell.length_a   1.000
_cell.length_b   1.000
_cell.length_c   1.000
_cell.angle_alpha   90.00
_cell.angle_beta   90.00
_cell.angle_gamma   90.00
#
_symmetry.space_group_name_H-M   'P 1'
#
loop_
_entity.id
_entity.type
_entity.pdbx_description
1 polymer ?
#
loop_
_entity_poly.entity_id
_entity_poly.type
_entity_poly.pdbx_seq_one_letter_code
_entity_poly.pdbx_strand_id
1 'polypeptide(L)'
;MKDLYYSDKERRQYTRIDSVLPVQFKLVDIRNGQYVSGWLQGFTNNIGKGGICLQVNTIDPALSAQIRERKVKLYIEVELSFYRRPIVTHAQAAWMKRIGTDAEKYLIGLRFESLNFPGYAHLMRYVRVKKIFVPAAVVILLSLAAGFFVNAYFNLKLSANNKKLVEQLVLVNQESAAAQQRASQIRDEKERFSIEITTLQSRIEHAEEERLKVAEMAKSNEHKAGQQIEKLNSLIARLNQEKGRLKEQLAASKTEADKASEALLVLDEKKAFLAKANLDKMYEWLALHQNPRTGLVVSFEGDKDLANWAFVYDQSLAAQAYVYFGDFQKAKKLLDFFAVKAKRIDGLFINAYYAADGSSAEYTVHSGPNIWLGIALLQYTQKAKDSSFVSLAEEIAQRIIALQNEDKDKGIRGGPSVRWYSTEHNLDAFAFFSMLARVTGKDEYRLAAEKVLRWLTRHTYDKTDIPILRGKGDATIATDTYAWSIAAIGPERLLSLGMNPDKIIEFAEENCAKEVSFVRPGGATVRVKGFDFAPQRHLARGGVVSTEWTAQMIVTLKIMAAFHQKKGGAAFAKEYLRKADAYIGELLSMSISSPSPSGQGEGCLPYASSDFVDTGHGWTTPKGSSTGSIAGTAYALFAYYGYNPLSLEE
;
A
#
# COMPACT_ATOMS: atom_id res chain seq x y z
N MET A 1 -64.96 60.32 34.34
CA MET A 1 -65.81 60.65 33.18
C MET A 1 -65.02 60.33 31.92
N LYS A 2 -65.44 59.26 31.22
CA LYS A 2 -65.17 58.87 29.82
C LYS A 2 -63.70 58.82 29.38
N ASP A 3 -63.06 57.67 29.49
CA ASP A 3 -63.02 56.60 28.47
C ASP A 3 -62.25 56.99 27.21
N LEU A 4 -61.11 56.35 27.01
CA LEU A 4 -60.86 55.62 25.77
C LEU A 4 -59.77 54.55 26.01
N TYR A 5 -60.27 53.35 26.25
CA TYR A 5 -59.61 52.08 25.97
C TYR A 5 -58.66 52.19 24.77
N TYR A 6 -57.35 52.06 25.00
CA TYR A 6 -56.42 51.71 23.93
C TYR A 6 -55.89 50.31 24.19
N SER A 7 -56.50 49.37 23.47
CA SER A 7 -56.09 48.00 23.19
C SER A 7 -54.61 47.69 23.51
N ASP A 8 -54.40 46.99 24.63
CA ASP A 8 -53.17 46.24 24.96
C ASP A 8 -52.92 45.02 24.02
N LYS A 9 -53.77 44.84 22.99
CA LYS A 9 -53.69 43.79 21.97
C LYS A 9 -53.04 44.28 20.66
N GLU A 10 -51.86 44.89 20.75
CA GLU A 10 -50.92 44.86 19.62
C GLU A 10 -49.47 44.64 20.06
N ARG A 11 -49.26 43.74 21.04
CA ARG A 11 -47.93 43.14 21.29
C ARG A 11 -47.60 42.16 20.16
N ARG A 12 -47.39 42.67 18.95
CA ARG A 12 -46.93 41.87 17.81
C ARG A 12 -45.67 41.11 18.25
N GLN A 13 -45.66 39.79 18.05
CA GLN A 13 -44.48 38.97 18.26
C GLN A 13 -43.45 39.33 17.19
N TYR A 14 -42.67 40.39 17.42
CA TYR A 14 -41.52 40.71 16.60
C TYR A 14 -40.54 39.54 16.68
N THR A 15 -40.08 39.08 15.54
CA THR A 15 -38.92 38.19 15.51
C THR A 15 -37.70 39.06 15.73
N ARG A 16 -37.11 38.93 16.92
CA ARG A 16 -35.84 39.57 17.22
C ARG A 16 -34.74 38.88 16.43
N ILE A 17 -34.02 39.65 15.63
CA ILE A 17 -32.82 39.21 14.92
C ILE A 17 -31.58 39.65 15.73
N ASP A 18 -30.48 38.93 15.54
CA ASP A 18 -29.17 39.18 16.17
C ASP A 18 -28.41 40.36 15.55
N SER A 19 -28.88 40.88 14.43
CA SER A 19 -28.31 42.02 13.71
C SER A 19 -29.17 43.28 13.89
N VAL A 20 -28.50 44.43 13.97
CA VAL A 20 -29.15 45.75 14.01
C VAL A 20 -29.17 46.30 12.60
N LEU A 21 -30.37 46.57 12.07
CA LEU A 21 -30.57 47.14 10.74
C LEU A 21 -30.71 48.66 10.84
N PRO A 22 -29.97 49.44 10.02
CA PRO A 22 -30.20 50.86 9.89
C PRO A 22 -31.56 51.10 9.22
N VAL A 23 -32.29 52.07 9.75
CA VAL A 23 -33.55 52.54 9.18
C VAL A 23 -33.50 54.05 9.06
N GLN A 24 -33.58 54.55 7.83
CA GLN A 24 -33.78 55.97 7.58
C GLN A 24 -35.27 56.24 7.40
N PHE A 25 -35.77 57.37 7.90
CA PHE A 25 -37.18 57.71 7.74
C PHE A 25 -37.47 59.20 7.63
N LYS A 26 -38.60 59.53 7.00
CA LYS A 26 -39.18 60.87 6.93
C LYS A 26 -40.62 60.84 7.41
N LEU A 27 -41.06 61.94 8.03
CA LEU A 27 -42.45 62.13 8.43
C LEU A 27 -43.21 62.80 7.28
N VAL A 28 -44.40 62.28 6.99
CA VAL A 28 -45.28 62.73 5.91
C VAL A 28 -46.63 63.09 6.52
N ASP A 29 -47.10 64.33 6.37
CA ASP A 29 -48.42 64.73 6.89
C ASP A 29 -49.52 63.96 6.12
N ILE A 30 -50.44 63.36 6.87
CA ILE A 30 -51.51 62.52 6.32
C ILE A 30 -52.47 63.31 5.43
N ARG A 31 -52.64 64.62 5.67
CA ARG A 31 -53.64 65.47 5.03
C ARG A 31 -53.19 65.98 3.66
N ASN A 32 -51.92 66.33 3.51
CA ASN A 32 -51.40 66.94 2.28
C ASN A 32 -50.27 66.14 1.61
N GLY A 33 -49.79 65.06 2.23
CA GLY A 33 -48.73 64.21 1.69
C GLY A 33 -47.34 64.86 1.64
N GLN A 34 -47.16 66.04 2.23
CA GLN A 34 -45.87 66.72 2.24
C GLN A 34 -44.96 66.19 3.35
N TYR A 35 -43.65 66.19 3.08
CA TYR A 35 -42.64 65.86 4.08
C TYR A 35 -42.56 66.97 5.12
N VAL A 36 -42.81 66.61 6.38
CA VAL A 36 -42.74 67.54 7.53
C VAL A 36 -41.43 67.40 8.31
N SER A 37 -40.54 66.51 7.88
CA SER A 37 -39.20 66.36 8.43
C SER A 37 -38.14 66.13 7.35
N GLY A 38 -36.89 66.45 7.68
CA GLY A 38 -35.72 65.88 6.98
C GLY A 38 -35.57 64.38 7.23
N TRP A 39 -34.48 63.80 6.72
CA TRP A 39 -34.11 62.42 7.01
C TRP A 39 -33.73 62.25 8.48
N LEU A 40 -34.42 61.35 9.16
CA LEU A 40 -34.14 60.91 10.51
C LEU A 40 -33.59 59.48 10.47
N GLN A 41 -32.78 59.12 11.47
CA GLN A 41 -32.16 57.81 11.56
C GLN A 41 -32.64 57.06 12.80
N GLY A 42 -32.83 55.76 12.63
CA GLY A 42 -33.10 54.83 13.70
C GLY A 42 -32.58 53.45 13.35
N PHE A 43 -32.86 52.52 14.24
CA PHE A 43 -32.39 51.15 14.12
C PHE A 43 -33.48 50.17 14.47
N THR A 44 -33.46 48.98 13.84
CA THR A 44 -34.34 47.89 14.25
C THR A 44 -33.60 46.57 14.29
N ASN A 45 -33.87 45.79 15.33
CA ASN A 45 -33.54 44.37 15.40
C ASN A 45 -34.81 43.52 15.64
N ASN A 46 -35.98 44.11 15.48
CA ASN A 46 -37.27 43.52 15.85
C ASN A 46 -38.25 43.67 14.67
N ILE A 47 -38.37 42.61 13.87
CA ILE A 47 -39.17 42.61 12.65
C ILE A 47 -40.31 41.60 12.77
N GLY A 48 -41.53 42.05 12.55
CA GLY A 48 -42.74 41.22 12.54
C GLY A 48 -43.33 41.14 11.13
N LYS A 49 -44.28 40.21 10.92
CA LYS A 49 -44.97 40.05 9.63
C LYS A 49 -45.65 41.34 9.14
N GLY A 50 -46.03 42.25 10.05
CA GLY A 50 -46.78 43.46 9.72
C GLY A 50 -46.04 44.78 9.96
N GLY A 51 -44.76 44.76 10.33
CA GLY A 51 -44.02 45.98 10.68
C GLY A 51 -42.75 45.75 11.50
N ILE A 52 -42.16 46.83 12.01
CA ILE A 52 -40.90 46.83 12.76
C ILE A 52 -41.03 47.60 14.08
N CYS A 53 -40.19 47.28 15.06
CA CYS A 53 -39.98 48.14 16.21
C CYS A 53 -38.74 49.00 15.96
N LEU A 54 -38.95 50.30 15.74
CA LEU A 54 -37.91 51.28 15.43
C LEU A 54 -37.41 51.92 16.72
N GLN A 55 -36.10 51.91 16.93
CA GLN A 55 -35.43 52.66 17.98
C GLN A 55 -34.83 53.93 17.41
N VAL A 56 -35.15 55.08 18.00
CA VAL A 56 -34.67 56.40 17.59
C VAL A 56 -34.00 57.06 18.78
N ASN A 57 -32.80 57.61 18.58
CA ASN A 57 -31.99 58.15 19.68
C ASN A 57 -32.22 59.64 19.93
N THR A 58 -32.61 60.40 18.90
CA THR A 58 -32.87 61.84 18.98
C THR A 58 -34.01 62.18 18.03
N ILE A 59 -35.11 62.71 18.57
CA ILE A 59 -36.22 63.24 17.78
C ILE A 59 -36.72 64.52 18.44
N ASP A 60 -36.95 65.55 17.61
CA ASP A 60 -37.50 66.82 18.06
C ASP A 60 -38.84 66.60 18.80
N PRO A 61 -39.04 67.18 20.00
CA PRO A 61 -40.28 67.08 20.75
C PRO A 61 -41.54 67.40 19.94
N ALA A 62 -41.49 68.39 19.03
CA ALA A 62 -42.61 68.77 18.17
C ALA A 62 -42.95 67.66 17.16
N LEU A 63 -41.93 67.03 16.57
CA LEU A 63 -42.12 65.88 15.67
C LEU A 63 -42.61 64.64 16.43
N SER A 64 -42.12 64.43 17.66
CA SER A 64 -42.57 63.33 18.52
C SER A 64 -44.05 63.44 18.89
N ALA A 65 -44.54 64.67 19.13
CA ALA A 65 -45.95 64.94 19.38
C ALA A 65 -46.81 64.60 18.15
N GLN A 66 -46.37 64.98 16.95
CA GLN A 66 -47.09 64.66 15.71
C GLN A 66 -47.20 63.14 15.44
N ILE A 67 -46.14 62.37 15.75
CA ILE A 67 -46.15 60.90 15.65
C ILE A 67 -47.13 60.31 16.67
N ARG A 68 -47.11 60.79 17.93
CA ARG A 68 -48.00 60.31 19.01
C ARG A 68 -49.48 60.59 18.73
N GLU A 69 -49.75 61.78 18.18
CA GLU A 69 -51.09 62.20 17.75
C GLU A 69 -51.53 61.54 16.43
N ARG A 70 -50.69 60.71 15.82
CA ARG A 70 -50.94 59.99 14.56
C ARG A 70 -51.34 60.92 13.41
N LYS A 71 -50.79 62.14 13.37
CA LYS A 71 -51.01 63.12 12.30
C LYS A 71 -50.10 62.89 11.09
N VAL A 72 -49.09 62.03 11.24
CA VAL A 72 -48.06 61.76 10.23
C VAL A 72 -47.92 60.25 9.93
N LYS A 73 -47.55 59.93 8.69
CA LYS A 73 -47.01 58.63 8.28
C LYS A 73 -45.49 58.68 8.22
N LEU A 74 -44.85 57.52 8.26
CA LEU A 74 -43.42 57.38 8.13
C LEU A 74 -43.10 56.77 6.77
N TYR A 75 -42.39 57.49 5.92
CA TYR A 75 -41.69 56.93 4.78
C TYR A 75 -40.38 56.34 5.29
N ILE A 76 -40.19 55.02 5.20
CA ILE A 76 -39.06 54.30 5.79
C ILE A 76 -38.21 53.61 4.72
N GLU A 77 -36.90 53.63 4.92
CA GLU A 77 -35.90 52.93 4.14
C GLU A 77 -35.08 52.03 5.07
N VAL A 78 -35.23 50.72 4.90
CA VAL A 78 -34.51 49.72 5.69
C VAL A 78 -33.33 49.21 4.87
N GLU A 79 -32.12 49.43 5.38
CA GLU A 79 -30.91 48.93 4.76
C GLU A 79 -30.66 47.48 5.20
N LEU A 80 -30.53 46.57 4.24
CA LEU A 80 -30.15 45.18 4.49
C LEU A 80 -28.71 44.96 4.05
N SER A 81 -27.90 44.36 4.92
CA SER A 81 -26.56 43.89 4.54
C SER A 81 -26.66 42.98 3.31
N PHE A 82 -25.77 43.20 2.33
CA PHE A 82 -25.70 42.46 1.05
C PHE A 82 -26.80 42.74 0.02
N TYR A 83 -27.71 43.69 0.26
CA TYR A 83 -28.65 44.18 -0.76
C TYR A 83 -28.20 45.54 -1.29
N ARG A 84 -28.14 45.70 -2.62
CA ARG A 84 -27.69 46.94 -3.27
C ARG A 84 -28.69 48.09 -3.16
N ARG A 85 -29.95 47.83 -2.80
CA ARG A 85 -31.01 48.84 -2.71
C ARG A 85 -31.75 48.71 -1.37
N PRO A 86 -32.02 49.81 -0.66
CA PRO A 86 -32.79 49.77 0.57
C PRO A 86 -34.24 49.36 0.29
N ILE A 87 -34.87 48.76 1.30
CA ILE A 87 -36.28 48.40 1.25
C ILE A 87 -37.10 49.61 1.65
N VAL A 88 -37.90 50.11 0.71
CA VAL A 88 -38.70 51.33 0.88
C VAL A 88 -40.16 50.97 1.14
N THR A 89 -40.78 51.57 2.17
CA THR A 89 -42.23 51.43 2.41
C THR A 89 -42.80 52.57 3.24
N HIS A 90 -44.13 52.68 3.30
CA HIS A 90 -44.83 53.57 4.22
C HIS A 90 -45.33 52.80 5.44
N ALA A 91 -45.21 53.41 6.61
CA ALA A 91 -45.63 52.84 7.87
C ALA A 91 -46.35 53.87 8.75
N GLN A 92 -47.20 53.37 9.65
CA GLN A 92 -47.88 54.17 10.66
C GLN A 92 -47.38 53.78 12.06
N ALA A 93 -47.26 54.77 12.94
CA ALA A 93 -46.96 54.53 14.34
C ALA A 93 -48.18 53.91 15.04
N ALA A 94 -48.06 52.64 15.41
CA ALA A 94 -49.04 51.94 16.23
C ALA A 94 -48.94 52.40 17.69
N TRP A 95 -47.71 52.52 18.20
CA TRP A 95 -47.41 53.01 19.55
C TRP A 95 -46.04 53.67 19.60
N MET A 96 -45.81 54.52 20.60
CA MET A 96 -44.53 55.18 20.85
C MET A 96 -44.27 55.20 22.36
N LYS A 97 -43.09 54.74 22.78
CA LYS A 97 -42.67 54.67 24.19
C LYS A 97 -41.30 55.32 24.35
N ARG A 98 -41.15 56.21 25.33
CA ARG A 98 -39.86 56.80 25.72
C ARG A 98 -39.03 55.78 26.51
N ILE A 99 -37.73 55.67 26.23
CA ILE A 99 -36.79 54.78 26.94
C ILE A 99 -35.71 55.60 27.62
N GLY A 100 -35.50 55.35 28.93
CA GLY A 100 -34.43 55.95 29.72
C GLY A 100 -34.79 57.29 30.36
N THR A 101 -33.87 57.80 31.17
CA THR A 101 -33.96 59.10 31.85
C THR A 101 -33.59 60.27 30.92
N ASP A 102 -32.81 60.03 29.88
CA ASP A 102 -32.51 61.01 28.82
C ASP A 102 -33.77 61.36 28.01
N ALA A 103 -33.92 62.64 27.64
CA ALA A 103 -35.14 63.18 27.05
C ALA A 103 -35.45 62.75 25.60
N GLU A 104 -34.56 61.99 24.96
CA GLU A 104 -34.51 61.96 23.50
C GLU A 104 -34.63 60.58 22.86
N LYS A 105 -34.63 59.49 23.64
CA LYS A 105 -34.69 58.11 23.13
C LYS A 105 -36.10 57.53 23.12
N TYR A 106 -36.52 56.98 21.97
CA TYR A 106 -37.85 56.41 21.77
C TYR A 106 -37.81 55.04 21.09
N LEU A 107 -38.74 54.17 21.49
CA LEU A 107 -39.19 53.03 20.67
C LEU A 107 -40.51 53.37 20.02
N ILE A 108 -40.61 53.08 18.73
CA ILE A 108 -41.80 53.29 17.93
C ILE A 108 -42.18 51.96 17.29
N GLY A 109 -43.35 51.44 17.65
CA GLY A 109 -43.93 50.29 16.97
C GLY A 109 -44.54 50.74 15.66
N LEU A 110 -43.95 50.34 14.53
CA LEU A 110 -44.41 50.69 13.20
C LEU A 110 -45.21 49.55 12.58
N ARG A 111 -46.31 49.91 11.91
CA ARG A 111 -47.13 49.02 11.09
C ARG A 111 -46.97 49.42 9.62
N PHE A 112 -46.56 48.50 8.76
CA PHE A 112 -46.53 48.74 7.31
C PHE A 112 -47.95 48.98 6.79
N GLU A 113 -48.11 49.93 5.87
CA GLU A 113 -49.39 50.27 5.27
C GLU A 113 -49.87 49.19 4.28
N SER A 114 -48.95 48.56 3.57
CA SER A 114 -49.19 47.41 2.70
C SER A 114 -48.20 46.30 3.03
N LEU A 115 -48.61 45.04 2.84
CA LEU A 115 -47.71 43.87 2.91
C LEU A 115 -47.23 43.42 1.52
N ASN A 116 -47.68 44.08 0.45
CA ASN A 116 -47.37 43.76 -0.93
C ASN A 116 -46.41 44.77 -1.58
N PHE A 117 -45.49 45.36 -0.81
CA PHE A 117 -44.50 46.29 -1.37
C PHE A 117 -43.27 45.57 -1.95
N PRO A 118 -42.62 46.13 -2.99
CA PRO A 118 -41.34 45.64 -3.50
C PRO A 118 -40.31 45.59 -2.37
N GLY A 119 -39.87 44.39 -1.97
CA GLY A 119 -38.92 44.21 -0.87
C GLY A 119 -39.47 43.46 0.35
N TYR A 120 -40.79 43.36 0.55
CA TYR A 120 -41.36 42.68 1.72
C TYR A 120 -40.90 41.21 1.82
N ALA A 121 -40.95 40.48 0.70
CA ALA A 121 -40.47 39.10 0.62
C ALA A 121 -38.97 38.99 0.95
N HIS A 122 -38.16 39.98 0.56
CA HIS A 122 -36.73 40.03 0.86
C HIS A 122 -36.47 40.28 2.35
N LEU A 123 -37.19 41.22 2.97
CA LEU A 123 -37.11 41.48 4.42
C LEU A 123 -37.48 40.23 5.22
N MET A 124 -38.59 39.57 4.87
CA MET A 124 -39.03 38.36 5.58
C MET A 124 -38.12 37.17 5.31
N ARG A 125 -37.55 37.04 4.11
CA ARG A 125 -36.52 36.03 3.80
C ARG A 125 -35.26 36.27 4.64
N TYR A 126 -34.80 37.53 4.76
CA TYR A 126 -33.65 37.88 5.59
C TYR A 126 -33.86 37.48 7.06
N VAL A 127 -35.02 37.80 7.63
CA VAL A 127 -35.38 37.42 9.02
C VAL A 127 -35.41 35.90 9.20
N ARG A 128 -36.02 35.16 8.25
CA ARG A 128 -36.06 33.68 8.32
C ARG A 128 -34.66 33.08 8.21
N VAL A 129 -33.85 33.55 7.26
CA VAL A 129 -32.48 33.08 7.08
C VAL A 129 -31.67 33.31 8.34
N LYS A 130 -31.67 34.52 8.92
CA LYS A 130 -30.94 34.81 10.16
C LYS A 130 -31.37 33.92 11.33
N LYS A 131 -32.66 33.63 11.47
CA LYS A 131 -33.18 32.79 12.56
C LYS A 131 -32.87 31.29 12.36
N ILE A 132 -32.91 30.81 11.12
CA ILE A 132 -32.69 29.39 10.81
C ILE A 132 -31.20 29.07 10.64
N PHE A 133 -30.39 30.04 10.23
CA PHE A 133 -28.97 29.83 9.91
C PHE A 133 -28.19 29.26 11.09
N VAL A 134 -28.31 29.82 12.29
CA VAL A 134 -27.57 29.34 13.46
C VAL A 134 -27.98 27.91 13.85
N PRO A 135 -29.28 27.58 14.05
CA PRO A 135 -29.69 26.19 14.30
C PRO A 135 -29.31 25.21 13.19
N ALA A 136 -29.46 25.61 11.92
CA ALA A 136 -29.09 24.76 10.78
C ALA A 136 -27.58 24.51 10.73
N ALA A 137 -26.76 25.53 10.95
CA ALA A 137 -25.30 25.39 11.03
C ALA A 137 -24.89 24.46 12.18
N VAL A 138 -25.52 24.59 13.35
CA VAL A 138 -25.29 23.69 14.50
C VAL A 138 -25.68 22.25 14.14
N VAL A 139 -26.83 22.02 13.50
CA VAL A 139 -27.26 20.67 13.08
C VAL A 139 -26.29 20.08 12.05
N ILE A 140 -25.83 20.88 11.07
CA ILE A 140 -24.83 20.44 10.09
C ILE A 140 -23.51 20.08 10.79
N LEU A 141 -23.02 20.92 11.70
CA LEU A 141 -21.81 20.66 12.47
C LEU A 141 -21.93 19.38 13.32
N LEU A 142 -23.06 19.18 14.00
CA LEU A 142 -23.32 17.96 14.77
C LEU A 142 -23.42 16.73 13.87
N SER A 143 -24.00 16.85 12.68
CA SER A 143 -24.10 15.77 11.71
C SER A 143 -22.73 15.39 11.15
N LEU A 144 -21.89 16.38 10.83
CA LEU A 144 -20.51 16.17 10.39
C LEU A 144 -19.66 15.55 11.51
N ALA A 145 -19.81 16.03 12.75
CA ALA A 145 -19.13 15.47 13.92
C ALA A 145 -19.55 14.01 14.15
N ALA A 146 -20.86 13.72 14.13
CA ALA A 146 -21.37 12.35 14.25
C ALA A 146 -20.86 11.45 13.12
N GLY A 147 -20.88 11.94 11.87
CA GLY A 147 -20.31 11.23 10.72
C GLY A 147 -18.81 10.94 10.89
N PHE A 148 -18.04 11.90 11.43
CA PHE A 148 -16.63 11.71 11.75
C PHE A 148 -16.42 10.66 12.84
N PHE A 149 -17.21 10.69 13.92
CA PHE A 149 -17.13 9.68 14.99
C PHE A 149 -17.48 8.28 14.47
N VAL A 150 -18.52 8.15 13.66
CA VAL A 150 -18.92 6.88 13.03
C VAL A 150 -17.81 6.36 12.13
N ASN A 151 -17.25 7.20 11.26
CA ASN A 151 -16.13 6.85 10.39
C ASN A 151 -14.88 6.45 11.19
N ALA A 152 -14.54 7.19 12.25
CA ALA A 152 -13.42 6.87 13.13
C ALA A 152 -13.62 5.51 13.82
N TYR A 153 -14.82 5.23 14.32
CA TYR A 153 -15.16 3.94 14.94
C TYR A 153 -15.01 2.77 13.96
N PHE A 154 -15.53 2.92 12.73
CA PHE A 154 -15.38 1.87 11.71
C PHE A 154 -13.92 1.67 11.31
N ASN A 155 -13.14 2.74 11.12
CA ASN A 155 -11.71 2.65 10.80
C ASN A 155 -10.92 1.95 11.92
N LEU A 156 -11.19 2.26 13.20
CA LEU A 156 -10.55 1.58 14.33
C LEU A 156 -10.89 0.09 14.35
N LYS A 157 -12.15 -0.27 14.07
CA LYS A 157 -12.59 -1.66 14.02
C LYS A 157 -11.96 -2.43 12.85
N LEU A 158 -11.90 -1.81 11.66
CA LEU A 158 -11.23 -2.37 10.48
C LEU A 158 -9.74 -2.60 10.75
N SER A 159 -9.06 -1.59 11.27
CA SER A 159 -7.64 -1.69 11.64
C SER A 159 -7.37 -2.79 12.66
N ALA A 160 -8.20 -2.92 13.70
CA ALA A 160 -8.07 -4.00 14.68
C ALA A 160 -8.26 -5.39 14.06
N ASN A 161 -9.22 -5.55 13.15
CA ASN A 161 -9.48 -6.82 12.47
C ASN A 161 -8.33 -7.21 11.52
N ASN A 162 -7.85 -6.26 10.72
CA ASN A 162 -6.73 -6.49 9.80
C ASN A 162 -5.45 -6.79 10.58
N LYS A 163 -5.18 -6.09 11.69
CA LYS A 163 -4.06 -6.41 12.57
C LYS A 163 -4.13 -7.84 13.11
N LYS A 164 -5.31 -8.27 13.55
CA LYS A 164 -5.53 -9.65 14.02
C LYS A 164 -5.29 -10.68 12.91
N LEU A 165 -5.69 -10.40 11.67
CA LEU A 165 -5.42 -11.27 10.51
C LEU A 165 -3.91 -11.45 10.31
N VAL A 166 -3.15 -10.35 10.28
CA VAL A 166 -1.69 -10.38 10.13
C VAL A 166 -1.05 -11.16 11.29
N GLU A 167 -1.47 -10.92 12.54
CA GLU A 167 -0.97 -11.65 13.71
C GLU A 167 -1.26 -13.15 13.64
N GLN A 168 -2.47 -13.54 13.24
CA GLN A 168 -2.86 -14.95 13.07
C GLN A 168 -2.05 -15.65 11.98
N LEU A 169 -1.80 -14.98 10.84
CA LEU A 169 -0.98 -15.51 9.77
C LEU A 169 0.44 -15.80 10.25
N VAL A 170 1.07 -14.84 10.94
CA VAL A 170 2.43 -15.01 11.44
C VAL A 170 2.51 -16.14 12.46
N LEU A 171 1.54 -16.26 13.37
CA LEU A 171 1.49 -17.35 14.34
C LEU A 171 1.39 -18.71 13.64
N VAL A 172 0.48 -18.85 12.68
CA VAL A 172 0.29 -20.11 11.93
C VAL A 172 1.53 -20.45 11.10
N ASN A 173 2.23 -19.46 10.54
CA ASN A 173 3.50 -19.69 9.85
C ASN A 173 4.56 -20.26 10.79
N GLN A 174 4.67 -19.73 12.01
CA GLN A 174 5.62 -20.23 13.01
C GLN A 174 5.27 -21.65 13.48
N GLU A 175 4.00 -21.92 13.74
CA GLU A 175 3.50 -23.26 14.10
C GLU A 175 3.77 -24.26 12.97
N SER A 176 3.49 -23.89 11.72
CA SER A 176 3.77 -24.71 10.53
C SER A 176 5.27 -24.98 10.38
N ALA A 177 6.14 -23.97 10.52
CA ALA A 177 7.58 -24.16 10.44
C ALA A 177 8.12 -25.10 11.53
N ALA A 178 7.65 -24.93 12.78
CA ALA A 178 8.02 -25.81 13.90
C ALA A 178 7.52 -27.25 13.68
N ALA A 179 6.29 -27.41 13.18
CA ALA A 179 5.73 -28.71 12.85
C ALA A 179 6.49 -29.39 11.70
N GLN A 180 6.91 -28.64 10.67
CA GLN A 180 7.71 -29.16 9.56
C GLN A 180 9.09 -29.63 10.03
N GLN A 181 9.75 -28.86 10.90
CA GLN A 181 11.02 -29.25 11.50
C GLN A 181 10.87 -30.55 12.30
N ARG A 182 9.81 -30.67 13.13
CA ARG A 182 9.54 -31.88 13.90
C ARG A 182 9.24 -33.08 12.98
N ALA A 183 8.47 -32.90 11.91
CA ALA A 183 8.19 -33.95 10.95
C ALA A 183 9.46 -34.42 10.20
N SER A 184 10.40 -33.52 9.92
CA SER A 184 11.71 -33.87 9.37
C SER A 184 12.51 -34.72 10.36
N GLN A 185 12.58 -34.33 11.63
CA GLN A 185 13.27 -35.09 12.67
C GLN A 185 12.70 -36.51 12.81
N ILE A 186 11.38 -36.66 12.81
CA ILE A 186 10.71 -37.97 12.86
C ILE A 186 11.09 -38.82 11.63
N ARG A 187 11.22 -38.20 10.45
CA ARG A 187 11.63 -38.89 9.23
C ARG A 187 13.06 -39.40 9.33
N ASP A 188 13.98 -38.59 9.83
CA ASP A 188 15.38 -38.96 10.01
C ASP A 188 15.53 -40.10 11.03
N GLU A 189 14.76 -40.07 12.12
CA GLU A 189 14.72 -41.15 13.10
C GLU A 189 14.20 -42.46 12.52
N LYS A 190 13.14 -42.40 11.70
CA LYS A 190 12.58 -43.56 11.00
C LYS A 190 13.61 -44.18 10.06
N GLU A 191 14.35 -43.36 9.32
CA GLU A 191 15.41 -43.82 8.43
C GLU A 191 16.55 -44.48 9.22
N ARG A 192 16.98 -43.86 10.33
CA ARG A 192 17.97 -44.43 11.25
C ARG A 192 17.55 -45.80 11.78
N PHE A 193 16.33 -45.92 12.31
CA PHE A 193 15.82 -47.21 12.82
C PHE A 193 15.75 -48.27 11.71
N SER A 194 15.37 -47.88 10.49
CA SER A 194 15.34 -48.79 9.34
C SER A 194 16.73 -49.32 8.97
N ILE A 195 17.75 -48.44 8.98
CA ILE A 195 19.15 -48.81 8.73
C ILE A 195 19.68 -49.72 9.84
N GLU A 196 19.42 -49.40 11.10
CA GLU A 196 19.85 -50.21 12.25
C GLU A 196 19.21 -51.61 12.24
N ILE A 197 17.90 -51.70 11.94
CA ILE A 197 17.21 -53.00 11.79
C ILE A 197 17.84 -53.83 10.68
N THR A 198 18.17 -53.21 9.54
CA THR A 198 18.82 -53.89 8.40
C THR A 198 20.23 -54.36 8.78
N THR A 199 20.96 -53.57 9.57
CA THR A 199 22.30 -53.91 10.06
C THR A 199 22.24 -55.09 11.05
N LEU A 200 21.29 -55.05 12.01
CA LEU A 200 21.07 -56.16 12.95
C LEU A 200 20.64 -57.44 12.23
N GLN A 201 19.79 -57.33 11.21
CA GLN A 201 19.39 -58.44 10.36
C GLN A 201 20.61 -59.14 9.75
N SER A 202 21.52 -58.39 9.12
CA SER A 202 22.76 -58.93 8.56
C SER A 202 23.69 -59.56 9.61
N ARG A 203 23.79 -58.96 10.82
CA ARG A 203 24.58 -59.53 11.92
C ARG A 203 24.00 -60.84 12.47
N ILE A 204 22.67 -60.95 12.52
CA ILE A 204 21.98 -62.18 12.91
C ILE A 204 22.25 -63.27 11.87
N GLU A 205 22.10 -62.98 10.58
CA GLU A 205 22.36 -63.91 9.48
C GLU A 205 23.81 -64.42 9.52
N HIS A 206 24.79 -63.53 9.71
CA HIS A 206 26.19 -63.93 9.85
C HIS A 206 26.45 -64.80 11.09
N ALA A 207 25.84 -64.46 12.24
CA ALA A 207 25.97 -65.28 13.45
C ALA A 207 25.31 -66.65 13.32
N GLU A 208 24.22 -66.77 12.56
CA GLU A 208 23.56 -68.04 12.23
C GLU A 208 24.42 -68.90 11.29
N GLU A 209 25.04 -68.31 10.27
CA GLU A 209 26.00 -69.00 9.40
C GLU A 209 27.20 -69.54 10.18
N GLU A 210 27.81 -68.72 11.04
CA GLU A 210 28.93 -69.14 11.89
C GLU A 210 28.51 -70.26 12.85
N ARG A 211 27.28 -70.20 13.40
CA ARG A 211 26.73 -71.27 14.24
C ARG A 211 26.61 -72.58 13.46
N LEU A 212 26.14 -72.53 12.22
CA LEU A 212 26.01 -73.71 11.35
C LEU A 212 27.39 -74.33 11.04
N LYS A 213 28.39 -73.51 10.68
CA LYS A 213 29.76 -73.98 10.45
C LYS A 213 30.38 -74.65 11.68
N VAL A 214 30.20 -74.06 12.86
CA VAL A 214 30.71 -74.63 14.13
C VAL A 214 29.99 -75.94 14.46
N ALA A 215 28.69 -76.05 14.18
CA ALA A 215 27.93 -77.29 14.37
C ALA A 215 28.39 -78.41 13.43
N GLU A 216 28.76 -78.10 12.18
CA GLU A 216 29.34 -79.08 11.24
C GLU A 216 30.74 -79.55 11.67
N MET A 217 31.57 -78.64 12.18
CA MET A 217 32.92 -78.93 12.69
C MET A 217 32.93 -79.70 14.02
N ALA A 218 31.81 -79.74 14.75
CA ALA A 218 31.69 -80.40 16.06
C ALA A 218 31.88 -81.93 16.02
N LYS A 219 31.85 -82.57 14.83
CA LYS A 219 32.09 -84.01 14.64
C LYS A 219 33.48 -84.52 15.09
N SER A 220 34.42 -83.62 15.41
CA SER A 220 35.81 -83.94 15.77
C SER A 220 36.25 -83.48 17.18
N ASN A 221 35.50 -82.60 17.86
CA ASN A 221 35.89 -82.03 19.17
C ASN A 221 34.68 -81.42 19.92
N GLU A 222 33.85 -82.28 20.54
CA GLU A 222 32.51 -81.93 21.06
C GLU A 222 32.48 -80.82 22.13
N HIS A 223 33.42 -80.84 23.09
CA HIS A 223 33.34 -79.94 24.25
C HIS A 223 33.60 -78.46 23.90
N LYS A 224 34.53 -78.20 22.98
CA LYS A 224 34.90 -76.83 22.56
C LYS A 224 33.87 -76.22 21.60
N ALA A 225 33.27 -77.04 20.74
CA ALA A 225 32.20 -76.63 19.84
C ALA A 225 30.90 -76.31 20.60
N GLY A 226 30.56 -77.08 21.64
CA GLY A 226 29.37 -76.82 22.47
C GLY A 226 29.39 -75.45 23.15
N GLN A 227 30.51 -75.06 23.77
CA GLN A 227 30.66 -73.74 24.40
C GLN A 227 30.54 -72.58 23.40
N GLN A 228 31.01 -72.78 22.17
CA GLN A 228 30.98 -71.75 21.13
C GLN A 228 29.58 -71.59 20.51
N ILE A 229 28.85 -72.70 20.34
CA ILE A 229 27.44 -72.69 19.94
C ILE A 229 26.57 -71.98 20.99
N GLU A 230 26.81 -72.23 22.27
CA GLU A 230 26.06 -71.58 23.35
C GLU A 230 26.29 -70.06 23.39
N LYS A 231 27.54 -69.62 23.18
CA LYS A 231 27.86 -68.18 23.02
C LYS A 231 27.14 -67.57 21.82
N LEU A 232 27.15 -68.22 20.66
CA LEU A 232 26.46 -67.75 19.45
C LEU A 232 24.94 -67.70 19.63
N ASN A 233 24.34 -68.69 20.28
CA ASN A 233 22.91 -68.66 20.63
C ASN A 233 22.58 -67.49 21.57
N SER A 234 23.42 -67.22 22.58
CA SER A 234 23.24 -66.07 23.49
C SER A 234 23.37 -64.72 22.76
N LEU A 235 24.20 -64.66 21.71
CA LEU A 235 24.38 -63.47 20.88
C LEU A 235 23.17 -63.27 19.96
N ILE A 236 22.73 -64.32 19.26
CA ILE A 236 21.55 -64.30 18.40
C ILE A 236 20.29 -63.91 19.21
N ALA A 237 20.12 -64.44 20.42
CA ALA A 237 19.01 -64.07 21.30
C ALA A 237 19.04 -62.57 21.68
N ARG A 238 20.21 -62.04 22.04
CA ARG A 238 20.39 -60.61 22.33
C ARG A 238 20.11 -59.73 21.12
N LEU A 239 20.65 -60.07 19.95
CA LEU A 239 20.44 -59.32 18.71
C LEU A 239 18.96 -59.34 18.28
N ASN A 240 18.27 -60.47 18.45
CA ASN A 240 16.83 -60.56 18.18
C ASN A 240 15.98 -59.72 19.15
N GLN A 241 16.34 -59.67 20.43
CA GLN A 241 15.68 -58.81 21.41
C GLN A 241 15.86 -57.32 21.06
N GLU A 242 17.08 -56.92 20.70
CA GLU A 242 17.39 -55.54 20.28
C GLU A 242 16.63 -55.16 19.00
N LYS A 243 16.62 -56.05 18.00
CA LYS A 243 15.83 -55.90 16.78
C LYS A 243 14.33 -55.78 17.06
N GLY A 244 13.80 -56.55 18.00
CA GLY A 244 12.40 -56.45 18.45
C GLY A 244 12.09 -55.07 19.00
N ARG A 245 12.95 -54.55 19.89
CA ARG A 245 12.81 -53.20 20.46
C ARG A 245 12.87 -52.11 19.37
N LEU A 246 13.79 -52.21 18.42
CA LEU A 246 13.89 -51.25 17.31
C LEU A 246 12.66 -51.31 16.39
N LYS A 247 12.08 -52.49 16.16
CA LYS A 247 10.83 -52.61 15.39
C LYS A 247 9.64 -51.92 16.08
N GLU A 248 9.53 -52.04 17.40
CA GLU A 248 8.53 -51.31 18.18
C GLU A 248 8.74 -49.80 18.10
N GLN A 249 9.98 -49.33 18.24
CA GLN A 249 10.33 -47.91 18.09
C GLN A 249 10.03 -47.39 16.68
N LEU A 250 10.31 -48.18 15.64
CA LEU A 250 9.97 -47.86 14.26
C LEU A 250 8.44 -47.75 14.05
N ALA A 251 7.66 -48.66 14.64
CA ALA A 251 6.19 -48.62 14.56
C ALA A 251 5.59 -47.41 15.29
N ALA A 252 6.14 -47.07 16.47
CA ALA A 252 5.77 -45.87 17.21
C ALA A 252 6.12 -44.59 16.42
N SER A 253 7.34 -44.49 15.90
CA SER A 253 7.80 -43.38 15.06
C SER A 253 6.96 -43.23 13.79
N LYS A 254 6.56 -44.34 13.15
CA LYS A 254 5.63 -44.31 12.00
C LYS A 254 4.27 -43.73 12.37
N THR A 255 3.70 -44.14 13.52
CA THR A 255 2.42 -43.60 14.00
C THR A 255 2.52 -42.11 14.33
N GLU A 256 3.64 -41.68 14.92
CA GLU A 256 3.90 -40.26 15.17
C GLU A 256 4.07 -39.46 13.87
N ALA A 257 4.73 -40.04 12.86
CA ALA A 257 4.88 -39.44 11.53
C ALA A 257 3.52 -39.23 10.85
N ASP A 258 2.63 -40.22 10.91
CA ASP A 258 1.30 -40.14 10.32
C ASP A 258 0.47 -39.03 10.98
N LYS A 259 0.48 -38.94 12.33
CA LYS A 259 -0.17 -37.86 13.08
C LYS A 259 0.43 -36.48 12.78
N ALA A 260 1.75 -36.39 12.69
CA ALA A 260 2.43 -35.14 12.35
C ALA A 260 2.09 -34.69 10.93
N SER A 261 1.97 -35.62 9.99
CA SER A 261 1.56 -35.34 8.62
C SER A 261 0.13 -34.83 8.54
N GLU A 262 -0.81 -35.43 9.30
CA GLU A 262 -2.20 -34.96 9.35
C GLU A 262 -2.31 -33.56 9.95
N ALA A 263 -1.61 -33.29 11.06
CA ALA A 263 -1.57 -31.97 11.67
C ALA A 263 -0.97 -30.90 10.74
N LEU A 264 0.08 -31.28 9.98
CA LEU A 264 0.68 -30.41 8.98
C LEU A 264 -0.28 -30.05 7.85
N LEU A 265 -1.07 -31.00 7.35
CA LEU A 265 -2.07 -30.72 6.31
C LEU A 265 -3.09 -29.68 6.77
N VAL A 266 -3.59 -29.79 8.01
CA VAL A 266 -4.54 -28.81 8.58
C VAL A 266 -3.88 -27.42 8.73
N LEU A 267 -2.63 -27.37 9.17
CA LEU A 267 -1.89 -26.11 9.29
C LEU A 267 -1.62 -25.49 7.91
N ASP A 268 -1.30 -26.30 6.90
CA ASP A 268 -1.01 -25.85 5.54
C ASP A 268 -2.28 -25.29 4.86
N GLU A 269 -3.45 -25.93 5.05
CA GLU A 269 -4.73 -25.40 4.57
C GLU A 269 -5.06 -24.04 5.23
N LYS A 270 -4.92 -23.96 6.55
CA LYS A 270 -5.16 -22.72 7.31
C LYS A 270 -4.17 -21.63 6.89
N LYS A 271 -2.89 -21.98 6.71
CA LYS A 271 -1.84 -21.08 6.24
C LYS A 271 -2.17 -20.55 4.85
N ALA A 272 -2.55 -21.41 3.91
CA ALA A 272 -2.91 -21.01 2.56
C ALA A 272 -4.10 -20.03 2.55
N PHE A 273 -5.14 -20.31 3.35
CA PHE A 273 -6.28 -19.42 3.50
C PHE A 273 -5.89 -18.04 4.05
N LEU A 274 -5.14 -18.01 5.16
CA LEU A 274 -4.70 -16.76 5.78
C LEU A 274 -3.72 -15.98 4.91
N ALA A 275 -2.81 -16.68 4.22
CA ALA A 275 -1.85 -16.07 3.31
C ALA A 275 -2.58 -15.37 2.16
N LYS A 276 -3.53 -16.05 1.51
CA LYS A 276 -4.35 -15.44 0.46
C LYS A 276 -5.12 -14.23 0.99
N ALA A 277 -5.80 -14.35 2.12
CA ALA A 277 -6.54 -13.24 2.71
C ALA A 277 -5.63 -12.04 3.00
N ASN A 278 -4.43 -12.26 3.54
CA ASN A 278 -3.46 -11.20 3.80
C ASN A 278 -2.89 -10.56 2.51
N LEU A 279 -2.72 -11.34 1.44
CA LEU A 279 -2.29 -10.81 0.14
C LEU A 279 -3.39 -10.01 -0.55
N ASP A 280 -4.65 -10.41 -0.43
CA ASP A 280 -5.78 -9.60 -0.89
C ASP A 280 -5.77 -8.23 -0.15
N LYS A 281 -5.44 -8.25 1.14
CA LYS A 281 -5.26 -7.05 1.99
C LYS A 281 -4.05 -6.20 1.60
N MET A 282 -2.94 -6.83 1.16
CA MET A 282 -1.79 -6.13 0.57
C MET A 282 -2.13 -5.42 -0.74
N TYR A 283 -2.98 -6.02 -1.57
CA TYR A 283 -3.49 -5.35 -2.75
C TYR A 283 -4.39 -4.16 -2.40
N GLU A 284 -5.33 -4.35 -1.45
CA GLU A 284 -6.18 -3.27 -0.95
C GLU A 284 -5.35 -2.12 -0.37
N TRP A 285 -4.26 -2.41 0.34
CA TRP A 285 -3.31 -1.41 0.82
C TRP A 285 -2.77 -0.53 -0.32
N LEU A 286 -2.30 -1.11 -1.43
CA LEU A 286 -1.86 -0.35 -2.61
C LEU A 286 -3.01 0.48 -3.20
N ALA A 287 -4.21 -0.09 -3.26
CA ALA A 287 -5.37 0.56 -3.85
C ALA A 287 -5.87 1.77 -3.04
N LEU A 288 -5.82 1.69 -1.70
CA LEU A 288 -6.22 2.75 -0.77
C LEU A 288 -5.21 3.90 -0.73
N HIS A 289 -3.92 3.61 -0.90
CA HIS A 289 -2.86 4.63 -0.90
C HIS A 289 -2.73 5.40 -2.22
N GLN A 290 -3.49 5.04 -3.24
CA GLN A 290 -3.53 5.79 -4.49
C GLN A 290 -4.15 7.17 -4.28
N ASN A 291 -3.37 8.22 -4.49
CA ASN A 291 -3.84 9.58 -4.41
C ASN A 291 -4.89 9.85 -5.51
N PRO A 292 -6.10 10.32 -5.15
CA PRO A 292 -7.18 10.50 -6.13
C PRO A 292 -6.97 11.68 -7.08
N ARG A 293 -6.04 12.59 -6.84
CA ARG A 293 -5.75 13.73 -7.72
C ARG A 293 -4.64 13.42 -8.72
N THR A 294 -3.54 12.83 -8.25
CA THR A 294 -2.35 12.57 -9.08
C THR A 294 -2.38 11.17 -9.67
N GLY A 295 -3.03 10.20 -9.02
CA GLY A 295 -2.93 8.78 -9.38
C GLY A 295 -1.71 8.07 -8.79
N LEU A 296 -0.80 8.80 -8.15
CA LEU A 296 0.43 8.30 -7.53
C LEU A 296 0.15 7.64 -6.17
N VAL A 297 1.02 6.71 -5.78
CA VAL A 297 0.99 6.00 -4.51
C VAL A 297 2.25 6.36 -3.72
N VAL A 298 2.14 6.57 -2.41
CA VAL A 298 3.30 6.85 -1.55
C VAL A 298 4.17 5.61 -1.42
N SER A 299 5.46 5.72 -1.76
CA SER A 299 6.42 4.62 -1.80
C SER A 299 6.68 3.97 -0.45
N PHE A 300 6.81 4.80 0.61
CA PHE A 300 7.15 4.37 1.96
C PHE A 300 6.21 4.97 2.99
N GLU A 301 5.24 4.18 3.45
CA GLU A 301 4.26 4.60 4.44
C GLU A 301 4.82 4.46 5.86
N GLY A 302 5.28 5.56 6.46
CA GLY A 302 5.80 5.59 7.83
C GLY A 302 7.18 6.23 7.95
N ASP A 303 7.90 6.38 6.84
CA ASP A 303 9.15 7.15 6.79
C ASP A 303 8.84 8.65 6.72
N LYS A 304 9.35 9.42 7.68
CA LYS A 304 9.13 10.87 7.75
C LYS A 304 9.96 11.65 6.74
N ASP A 305 11.15 11.15 6.40
CA ASP A 305 12.08 11.86 5.50
C ASP A 305 11.69 11.65 4.04
N LEU A 306 11.11 10.49 3.74
CA LEU A 306 10.55 10.13 2.43
C LEU A 306 9.02 10.32 2.38
N ALA A 307 8.46 11.07 3.34
CA ALA A 307 7.03 11.27 3.44
C ALA A 307 6.47 11.84 2.14
N ASN A 308 5.42 11.19 1.62
CA ASN A 308 4.72 11.60 0.40
C ASN A 308 5.57 11.47 -0.89
N TRP A 309 6.73 10.81 -0.87
CA TRP A 309 7.49 10.53 -2.09
C TRP A 309 6.87 9.35 -2.85
N ALA A 310 6.87 9.45 -4.17
CA ALA A 310 6.45 8.44 -5.14
C ALA A 310 7.60 8.23 -6.14
N PHE A 311 8.42 7.21 -5.89
CA PHE A 311 9.53 6.85 -6.78
C PHE A 311 9.01 6.18 -8.05
N VAL A 312 9.57 6.52 -9.21
CA VAL A 312 9.10 6.02 -10.51
C VAL A 312 9.14 4.49 -10.59
N TYR A 313 10.17 3.88 -10.00
CA TYR A 313 10.28 2.43 -9.90
C TYR A 313 9.07 1.82 -9.17
N ASP A 314 8.80 2.27 -7.95
CA ASP A 314 7.66 1.82 -7.15
C ASP A 314 6.33 2.06 -7.84
N GLN A 315 6.18 3.21 -8.51
CA GLN A 315 4.96 3.52 -9.27
C GLN A 315 4.74 2.53 -10.43
N SER A 316 5.83 2.07 -11.05
CA SER A 316 5.79 1.07 -12.11
C SER A 316 5.35 -0.30 -11.57
N LEU A 317 5.81 -0.67 -10.37
CA LEU A 317 5.36 -1.87 -9.67
C LEU A 317 3.89 -1.78 -9.25
N ALA A 318 3.46 -0.64 -8.73
CA ALA A 318 2.06 -0.40 -8.37
C ALA A 318 1.13 -0.49 -9.60
N ALA A 319 1.53 0.10 -10.74
CA ALA A 319 0.79 -0.05 -11.99
C ALA A 319 0.67 -1.51 -12.42
N GLN A 320 1.77 -2.28 -12.37
CA GLN A 320 1.73 -3.69 -12.71
C GLN A 320 0.85 -4.51 -11.76
N ALA A 321 0.85 -4.20 -10.46
CA ALA A 321 -0.08 -4.81 -9.51
C ALA A 321 -1.54 -4.51 -9.88
N TYR A 322 -1.89 -3.24 -10.15
CA TYR A 322 -3.24 -2.90 -10.61
C TYR A 322 -3.63 -3.62 -11.90
N VAL A 323 -2.71 -3.74 -12.86
CA VAL A 323 -2.92 -4.47 -14.12
C VAL A 323 -3.16 -5.96 -13.84
N TYR A 324 -2.36 -6.59 -12.99
CA TYR A 324 -2.49 -8.01 -12.64
C TYR A 324 -3.85 -8.31 -12.01
N PHE A 325 -4.33 -7.43 -11.11
CA PHE A 325 -5.62 -7.56 -10.46
C PHE A 325 -6.81 -7.06 -11.30
N GLY A 326 -6.59 -6.59 -12.53
CA GLY A 326 -7.64 -6.13 -13.44
C GLY A 326 -8.20 -4.74 -13.14
N ASP A 327 -7.60 -3.98 -12.22
CA ASP A 327 -7.98 -2.59 -11.91
C ASP A 327 -7.36 -1.60 -12.91
N PHE A 328 -7.69 -1.78 -14.19
CA PHE A 328 -7.16 -0.97 -15.29
C PHE A 328 -7.43 0.53 -15.11
N GLN A 329 -8.52 0.93 -14.45
CA GLN A 329 -8.79 2.35 -14.16
C GLN A 329 -7.76 2.96 -13.21
N LYS A 330 -7.32 2.21 -12.18
CA LYS A 330 -6.28 2.66 -11.25
C LYS A 330 -4.93 2.72 -11.94
N ALA A 331 -4.59 1.68 -12.70
CA ALA A 331 -3.39 1.64 -13.52
C ALA A 331 -3.33 2.83 -14.49
N LYS A 332 -4.38 3.02 -15.29
CA LYS A 332 -4.48 4.11 -16.26
C LYS A 332 -4.30 5.48 -15.60
N LYS A 333 -4.97 5.72 -14.47
CA LYS A 333 -4.87 7.00 -13.75
C LYS A 333 -3.44 7.29 -13.28
N LEU A 334 -2.73 6.27 -12.80
CA LEU A 334 -1.32 6.39 -12.45
C LEU A 334 -0.47 6.68 -13.69
N LEU A 335 -0.66 5.94 -14.78
CA LEU A 335 0.12 6.10 -16.02
C LEU A 335 -0.18 7.44 -16.74
N ASP A 336 -1.40 7.95 -16.64
CA ASP A 336 -1.81 9.27 -17.15
C ASP A 336 -1.00 10.41 -16.50
N PHE A 337 -0.55 10.24 -15.25
CA PHE A 337 0.38 11.20 -14.63
C PHE A 337 1.68 11.30 -15.44
N PHE A 338 2.27 10.16 -15.83
CA PHE A 338 3.51 10.13 -16.61
C PHE A 338 3.31 10.59 -18.05
N ALA A 339 2.15 10.30 -18.63
CA ALA A 339 1.81 10.74 -19.97
C ALA A 339 1.62 12.27 -20.07
N VAL A 340 1.03 12.90 -19.05
CA VAL A 340 0.53 14.29 -19.18
C VAL A 340 1.20 15.29 -18.25
N LYS A 341 1.59 14.89 -17.03
CA LYS A 341 1.94 15.84 -15.95
C LYS A 341 3.38 15.74 -15.46
N ALA A 342 3.97 14.55 -15.52
CA ALA A 342 5.26 14.29 -14.90
C ALA A 342 6.39 15.09 -15.58
N LYS A 343 7.23 15.71 -14.75
CA LYS A 343 8.39 16.45 -15.21
C LYS A 343 9.43 15.52 -15.84
N ARG A 344 9.99 15.94 -16.97
CA ARG A 344 11.08 15.22 -17.65
C ARG A 344 12.35 16.08 -17.74
N ILE A 345 13.49 15.42 -17.76
CA ILE A 345 14.81 15.99 -18.08
C ILE A 345 15.41 15.11 -19.17
N ASP A 346 15.89 15.72 -20.25
CA ASP A 346 16.43 15.04 -21.44
C ASP A 346 15.50 13.97 -22.05
N GLY A 347 14.18 14.19 -21.92
CA GLY A 347 13.14 13.28 -22.43
C GLY A 347 12.85 12.07 -21.55
N LEU A 348 13.54 11.93 -20.41
CA LEU A 348 13.30 10.89 -19.39
C LEU A 348 12.72 11.49 -18.12
N PHE A 349 12.11 10.66 -17.29
CA PHE A 349 11.50 11.03 -16.02
C PHE A 349 12.54 11.12 -14.90
N ILE A 350 12.35 12.10 -14.02
CA ILE A 350 13.11 12.21 -12.77
C ILE A 350 12.72 11.10 -11.78
N ASN A 351 13.56 10.83 -10.79
CA ASN A 351 13.48 9.63 -9.94
C ASN A 351 12.23 9.59 -9.04
N ALA A 352 11.78 10.74 -8.53
CA ALA A 352 10.66 10.79 -7.60
C ALA A 352 9.81 12.08 -7.71
N TYR A 353 8.54 11.94 -7.36
CA TYR A 353 7.56 13.01 -7.28
C TYR A 353 6.86 13.03 -5.91
N TYR A 354 6.26 14.14 -5.53
CA TYR A 354 5.37 14.19 -4.39
C TYR A 354 4.00 13.62 -4.77
N ALA A 355 3.54 12.57 -4.10
CA ALA A 355 2.26 11.91 -4.41
C ALA A 355 1.06 12.84 -4.24
N ALA A 356 1.12 13.82 -3.33
CA ALA A 356 0.03 14.76 -3.06
C ALA A 356 -0.29 15.71 -4.23
N ASP A 357 0.72 16.19 -4.95
CA ASP A 357 0.55 17.23 -5.98
C ASP A 357 1.27 16.95 -7.32
N GLY A 358 2.17 15.98 -7.36
CA GLY A 358 2.92 15.59 -8.55
C GLY A 358 4.16 16.44 -8.83
N SER A 359 4.55 17.35 -7.92
CA SER A 359 5.77 18.14 -8.06
C SER A 359 7.03 17.29 -7.86
N SER A 360 8.17 17.78 -8.35
CA SER A 360 9.45 17.05 -8.31
C SER A 360 9.99 16.90 -6.90
N ALA A 361 10.29 15.66 -6.49
CA ALA A 361 10.90 15.36 -5.19
C ALA A 361 12.39 15.05 -5.31
N GLU A 362 12.79 14.29 -6.34
CA GLU A 362 14.20 13.98 -6.62
C GLU A 362 14.49 14.13 -8.11
N TYR A 363 15.50 14.94 -8.44
CA TYR A 363 15.80 15.37 -9.80
C TYR A 363 16.73 14.43 -10.58
N THR A 364 17.28 13.40 -9.91
CA THR A 364 18.14 12.41 -10.56
C THR A 364 17.36 11.70 -11.67
N VAL A 365 17.98 11.44 -12.82
CA VAL A 365 17.38 10.68 -13.91
C VAL A 365 18.12 9.37 -14.03
N HIS A 366 17.45 8.27 -13.68
CA HIS A 366 18.00 6.93 -13.77
C HIS A 366 17.37 6.12 -14.90
N SER A 367 18.19 5.33 -15.60
CA SER A 367 17.74 4.44 -16.68
C SER A 367 16.77 3.38 -16.15
N GLY A 368 17.10 2.69 -15.04
CA GLY A 368 16.29 1.61 -14.46
C GLY A 368 14.83 2.01 -14.22
N PRO A 369 14.53 3.01 -13.37
CA PRO A 369 13.15 3.46 -13.12
C PRO A 369 12.39 3.86 -14.39
N ASN A 370 13.06 4.49 -15.36
CA ASN A 370 12.45 4.83 -16.65
C ASN A 370 12.12 3.59 -17.49
N ILE A 371 13.02 2.60 -17.53
CA ILE A 371 12.82 1.32 -18.21
C ILE A 371 11.65 0.57 -17.57
N TRP A 372 11.58 0.52 -16.23
CA TRP A 372 10.47 -0.09 -15.49
C TRP A 372 9.12 0.59 -15.76
N LEU A 373 9.10 1.91 -15.93
CA LEU A 373 7.89 2.60 -16.38
C LEU A 373 7.50 2.15 -17.79
N GLY A 374 8.48 2.02 -18.70
CA GLY A 374 8.28 1.44 -20.03
C GLY A 374 7.65 0.04 -19.99
N ILE A 375 8.18 -0.84 -19.13
CA ILE A 375 7.65 -2.20 -18.89
C ILE A 375 6.19 -2.13 -18.41
N ALA A 376 5.88 -1.27 -17.43
CA ALA A 376 4.52 -1.12 -16.90
C ALA A 376 3.51 -0.62 -17.95
N LEU A 377 3.91 0.31 -18.82
CA LEU A 377 3.08 0.79 -19.93
C LEU A 377 2.75 -0.35 -20.92
N LEU A 378 3.71 -1.24 -21.19
CA LEU A 378 3.51 -2.38 -22.08
C LEU A 378 2.67 -3.49 -21.45
N GLN A 379 2.86 -3.77 -20.15
CA GLN A 379 1.99 -4.69 -19.41
C GLN A 379 0.54 -4.21 -19.43
N TYR A 380 0.31 -2.92 -19.14
CA TYR A 380 -1.01 -2.31 -19.25
C TYR A 380 -1.56 -2.44 -20.68
N THR A 381 -0.77 -2.10 -21.70
CA THR A 381 -1.19 -2.18 -23.10
C THR A 381 -1.67 -3.60 -23.46
N GLN A 382 -0.91 -4.61 -23.07
CA GLN A 382 -1.20 -6.01 -23.39
C GLN A 382 -2.43 -6.54 -22.65
N LYS A 383 -2.58 -6.25 -21.36
CA LYS A 383 -3.66 -6.82 -20.52
C LYS A 383 -4.95 -6.00 -20.62
N ALA A 384 -4.87 -4.67 -20.69
CA ALA A 384 -6.03 -3.79 -20.85
C ALA A 384 -6.50 -3.65 -22.31
N LYS A 385 -5.71 -4.14 -23.28
CA LYS A 385 -5.95 -3.99 -24.73
C LYS A 385 -6.11 -2.52 -25.14
N ASP A 386 -5.34 -1.64 -24.52
CA ASP A 386 -5.37 -0.19 -24.71
C ASP A 386 -3.98 0.32 -25.13
N SER A 387 -3.87 0.79 -26.37
CA SER A 387 -2.61 1.23 -26.95
C SER A 387 -2.27 2.70 -26.67
N SER A 388 -3.03 3.41 -25.82
CA SER A 388 -2.85 4.84 -25.57
C SER A 388 -1.46 5.23 -25.07
N PHE A 389 -0.73 4.27 -24.48
CA PHE A 389 0.57 4.48 -23.87
C PHE A 389 1.76 3.96 -24.69
N VAL A 390 1.52 3.31 -25.83
CA VAL A 390 2.60 2.73 -26.65
C VAL A 390 3.58 3.80 -27.11
N SER A 391 3.10 4.96 -27.58
CA SER A 391 3.98 6.06 -28.01
C SER A 391 4.89 6.55 -26.89
N LEU A 392 4.41 6.58 -25.64
CA LEU A 392 5.24 6.94 -24.50
C LEU A 392 6.32 5.89 -24.21
N ALA A 393 5.98 4.60 -24.33
CA ALA A 393 6.97 3.54 -24.21
C ALA A 393 8.04 3.66 -25.31
N GLU A 394 7.66 3.96 -26.54
CA GLU A 394 8.60 4.19 -27.64
C GLU A 394 9.51 5.42 -27.39
N GLU A 395 8.97 6.51 -26.85
CA GLU A 395 9.77 7.69 -26.47
C GLU A 395 10.83 7.35 -25.43
N ILE A 396 10.46 6.61 -24.37
CA ILE A 396 11.40 6.12 -23.35
C ILE A 396 12.47 5.25 -24.03
N ALA A 397 12.05 4.28 -24.84
CA ALA A 397 12.96 3.36 -25.50
C ALA A 397 13.97 4.08 -26.40
N GLN A 398 13.55 5.08 -27.17
CA GLN A 398 14.44 5.87 -28.01
C GLN A 398 15.50 6.61 -27.19
N ARG A 399 15.14 7.16 -26.02
CA ARG A 399 16.11 7.80 -25.12
C ARG A 399 17.09 6.81 -24.49
N ILE A 400 16.62 5.63 -24.09
CA ILE A 400 17.49 4.57 -23.58
C ILE A 400 18.41 4.03 -24.68
N ILE A 401 17.93 3.88 -25.92
CA ILE A 401 18.75 3.49 -27.08
C ILE A 401 19.80 4.56 -27.40
N ALA A 402 19.50 5.85 -27.23
CA ALA A 402 20.49 6.90 -27.37
C ALA A 402 21.66 6.69 -26.38
N LEU A 403 21.36 6.42 -25.10
CA LEU A 403 22.37 6.09 -24.09
C LEU A 403 23.14 4.81 -24.46
N GLN A 404 22.45 3.78 -24.97
CA GLN A 404 23.08 2.56 -25.45
C GLN A 404 24.10 2.84 -26.57
N ASN A 405 23.78 3.77 -27.48
CA ASN A 405 24.63 4.06 -28.62
C ASN A 405 25.88 4.88 -28.27
N GLU A 406 25.88 5.59 -27.13
CA GLU A 406 27.04 6.30 -26.60
C GLU A 406 28.14 5.34 -26.12
N ASP A 407 27.79 4.15 -25.64
CA ASP A 407 28.77 3.11 -25.29
C ASP A 407 29.29 2.40 -26.54
N LYS A 408 30.60 2.13 -26.55
CA LYS A 408 31.24 1.36 -27.63
C LYS A 408 30.76 -0.09 -27.63
N ASP A 409 30.59 -0.65 -26.44
CA ASP A 409 30.13 -2.04 -26.24
C ASP A 409 28.59 -2.18 -26.27
N LYS A 410 27.87 -1.05 -26.42
CA LYS A 410 26.40 -0.99 -26.47
C LYS A 410 25.69 -1.37 -25.16
N GLY A 411 26.32 -1.06 -24.03
CA GLY A 411 25.68 -1.09 -22.72
C GLY A 411 24.95 0.19 -22.39
N ILE A 412 24.05 0.11 -21.42
CA ILE A 412 23.27 1.25 -20.93
C ILE A 412 23.81 1.66 -19.57
N ARG A 413 24.24 2.92 -19.48
CA ARG A 413 24.67 3.54 -18.22
C ARG A 413 23.49 3.84 -17.31
N GLY A 414 23.78 4.09 -16.02
CA GLY A 414 22.77 4.29 -14.98
C GLY A 414 21.82 5.47 -15.18
N GLY A 415 22.08 6.35 -16.16
CA GLY A 415 21.30 7.54 -16.50
C GLY A 415 22.13 8.55 -17.30
N PRO A 416 21.53 9.61 -17.86
CA PRO A 416 22.24 10.60 -18.70
C PRO A 416 23.41 11.31 -18.02
N SER A 417 23.33 11.55 -16.70
CA SER A 417 24.41 12.16 -15.90
C SER A 417 25.28 11.14 -15.17
N VAL A 418 24.99 9.85 -15.34
CA VAL A 418 25.62 8.74 -14.61
C VAL A 418 26.63 8.04 -15.50
N ARG A 419 27.77 7.65 -14.91
CA ARG A 419 28.89 7.02 -15.65
C ARG A 419 29.01 5.51 -15.42
N TRP A 420 28.41 4.98 -14.36
CA TRP A 420 28.45 3.54 -14.08
C TRP A 420 27.44 2.78 -14.95
N TYR A 421 27.66 1.48 -15.11
CA TYR A 421 26.77 0.54 -15.79
C TYR A 421 26.35 -0.53 -14.80
N SER A 422 25.06 -0.83 -14.73
CA SER A 422 24.51 -1.89 -13.87
C SER A 422 24.02 -3.05 -14.74
N THR A 423 24.29 -4.28 -14.28
CA THR A 423 23.76 -5.51 -14.86
C THR A 423 22.24 -5.52 -14.80
N GLU A 424 21.65 -5.12 -13.66
CA GLU A 424 20.19 -5.02 -13.48
C GLU A 424 19.57 -4.10 -14.54
N HIS A 425 20.03 -2.86 -14.67
CA HIS A 425 19.46 -1.91 -15.65
C HIS A 425 19.54 -2.43 -17.10
N ASN A 426 20.56 -3.23 -17.42
CA ASN A 426 20.70 -3.84 -18.73
C ASN A 426 19.80 -5.08 -18.88
N LEU A 427 19.56 -5.86 -17.82
CA LEU A 427 18.54 -6.91 -17.82
C LEU A 427 17.14 -6.33 -18.00
N ASP A 428 16.82 -5.23 -17.30
CA ASP A 428 15.57 -4.49 -17.47
C ASP A 428 15.41 -4.01 -18.91
N ALA A 429 16.47 -3.44 -19.49
CA ALA A 429 16.43 -2.95 -20.87
C ALA A 429 16.25 -4.08 -21.88
N PHE A 430 16.89 -5.24 -21.65
CA PHE A 430 16.69 -6.42 -22.49
C PHE A 430 15.22 -6.85 -22.47
N ALA A 431 14.61 -6.96 -21.29
CA ALA A 431 13.20 -7.28 -21.14
C ALA A 431 12.32 -6.24 -21.84
N PHE A 432 12.51 -4.96 -21.52
CA PHE A 432 11.72 -3.86 -22.08
C PHE A 432 11.76 -3.81 -23.61
N PHE A 433 12.95 -3.87 -24.21
CA PHE A 433 13.08 -3.84 -25.67
C PHE A 433 12.50 -5.09 -26.32
N SER A 434 12.61 -6.26 -25.70
CA SER A 434 11.99 -7.50 -26.19
C SER A 434 10.47 -7.41 -26.17
N MET A 435 9.90 -6.90 -25.07
CA MET A 435 8.46 -6.66 -24.94
C MET A 435 7.98 -5.64 -25.96
N LEU A 436 8.70 -4.53 -26.14
CA LEU A 436 8.34 -3.48 -27.07
C LEU A 436 8.41 -3.96 -28.53
N ALA A 437 9.43 -4.77 -28.87
CA ALA A 437 9.53 -5.42 -30.18
C ALA A 437 8.32 -6.32 -30.44
N ARG A 438 7.87 -7.09 -29.44
CA ARG A 438 6.68 -7.95 -29.55
C ARG A 438 5.40 -7.14 -29.76
N VAL A 439 5.22 -6.04 -29.03
CA VAL A 439 4.01 -5.21 -29.10
C VAL A 439 3.94 -4.40 -30.40
N THR A 440 5.07 -3.87 -30.88
CA THR A 440 5.11 -2.95 -32.03
C THR A 440 5.45 -3.64 -33.36
N GLY A 441 6.08 -4.81 -33.32
CA GLY A 441 6.63 -5.49 -34.50
C GLY A 441 7.86 -4.80 -35.10
N LYS A 442 8.43 -3.77 -34.46
CA LYS A 442 9.56 -3.00 -34.99
C LYS A 442 10.89 -3.67 -34.68
N ASP A 443 11.67 -3.94 -35.74
CA ASP A 443 12.97 -4.59 -35.66
C ASP A 443 14.03 -3.79 -34.89
N GLU A 444 13.91 -2.46 -34.82
CA GLU A 444 14.86 -1.61 -34.10
C GLU A 444 14.98 -2.00 -32.62
N TYR A 445 13.86 -2.37 -31.98
CA TYR A 445 13.82 -2.77 -30.58
C TYR A 445 14.39 -4.16 -30.38
N ARG A 446 14.13 -5.09 -31.31
CA ARG A 446 14.78 -6.41 -31.31
C ARG A 446 16.30 -6.28 -31.42
N LEU A 447 16.78 -5.40 -32.31
CA LEU A 447 18.21 -5.12 -32.46
C LEU A 447 18.81 -4.46 -31.21
N ALA A 448 18.07 -3.57 -30.53
CA ALA A 448 18.48 -2.97 -29.28
C ALA A 448 18.61 -4.01 -28.16
N ALA A 449 17.62 -4.91 -28.00
CA ALA A 449 17.67 -6.03 -27.05
C ALA A 449 18.91 -6.91 -27.29
N GLU A 450 19.16 -7.31 -28.54
CA GLU A 450 20.32 -8.13 -28.90
C GLU A 450 21.67 -7.44 -28.63
N LYS A 451 21.74 -6.11 -28.77
CA LYS A 451 22.92 -5.34 -28.37
C LYS A 451 23.14 -5.40 -26.86
N VAL A 452 22.08 -5.25 -26.06
CA VAL A 452 22.17 -5.37 -24.60
C VAL A 452 22.59 -6.78 -24.19
N LEU A 453 22.01 -7.81 -24.80
CA LEU A 453 22.36 -9.20 -24.49
C LEU A 453 23.85 -9.48 -24.73
N ARG A 454 24.40 -9.01 -25.86
CA ARG A 454 25.85 -9.12 -26.14
C ARG A 454 26.71 -8.37 -25.11
N TRP A 455 26.23 -7.23 -24.62
CA TRP A 455 26.93 -6.49 -23.59
C TRP A 455 26.95 -7.26 -22.26
N LEU A 456 25.81 -7.81 -21.84
CA LEU A 456 25.69 -8.66 -20.65
C LEU A 456 26.65 -9.86 -20.73
N THR A 457 26.60 -10.63 -21.82
CA THR A 457 27.50 -11.78 -22.03
C THR A 457 29.00 -11.41 -22.02
N ARG A 458 29.36 -10.17 -22.35
CA ARG A 458 30.77 -9.73 -22.37
C ARG A 458 31.24 -9.20 -21.01
N HIS A 459 30.36 -8.54 -20.26
CA HIS A 459 30.76 -7.72 -19.11
C HIS A 459 30.22 -8.20 -17.77
N THR A 460 29.20 -9.05 -17.76
CA THR A 460 28.50 -9.46 -16.52
C THR A 460 28.57 -10.96 -16.29
N TYR A 461 28.71 -11.74 -17.36
CA TYR A 461 28.89 -13.19 -17.31
C TYR A 461 30.31 -13.54 -17.75
N ASP A 462 31.04 -14.28 -16.94
CA ASP A 462 32.22 -14.98 -17.44
C ASP A 462 31.74 -16.22 -18.21
N LYS A 463 32.35 -16.53 -19.36
CA LYS A 463 31.87 -17.57 -20.29
C LYS A 463 31.83 -18.98 -19.70
N THR A 464 32.42 -19.17 -18.52
CA THR A 464 32.58 -20.47 -17.88
C THR A 464 32.27 -20.47 -16.38
N ASP A 465 32.00 -19.32 -15.74
CA ASP A 465 31.91 -19.29 -14.27
C ASP A 465 30.99 -18.22 -13.68
N ILE A 466 30.54 -18.49 -12.46
CA ILE A 466 29.81 -17.58 -11.56
C ILE A 466 30.86 -16.96 -10.62
N PRO A 467 30.84 -15.65 -10.28
CA PRO A 467 29.69 -14.75 -10.09
C PRO A 467 29.21 -13.98 -11.32
N ILE A 468 27.91 -13.65 -11.32
CA ILE A 468 27.36 -12.58 -12.14
C ILE A 468 27.78 -11.25 -11.51
N LEU A 469 28.49 -10.43 -12.26
CA LEU A 469 28.99 -9.14 -11.77
C LEU A 469 27.84 -8.14 -11.66
N ARG A 470 27.85 -7.26 -10.66
CA ARG A 470 26.84 -6.20 -10.50
C ARG A 470 26.84 -5.17 -11.63
N GLY A 471 27.97 -5.03 -12.31
CA GLY A 471 28.07 -4.14 -13.46
C GLY A 471 29.46 -4.16 -14.10
N LYS A 472 29.62 -3.39 -15.18
CA LYS A 472 30.91 -3.27 -15.88
C LYS A 472 31.94 -2.64 -14.94
N GLY A 473 32.94 -3.44 -14.56
CA GLY A 473 33.98 -3.03 -13.62
C GLY A 473 33.55 -3.09 -12.15
N ASP A 474 32.44 -3.74 -11.82
CA ASP A 474 31.94 -3.90 -10.46
C ASP A 474 31.64 -5.37 -10.15
N ALA A 475 32.58 -6.03 -9.46
CA ALA A 475 32.50 -7.44 -9.09
C ALA A 475 31.69 -7.70 -7.81
N THR A 476 30.96 -6.70 -7.30
CA THR A 476 30.08 -6.90 -6.14
C THR A 476 29.04 -7.98 -6.45
N ILE A 477 28.84 -8.92 -5.52
CA ILE A 477 27.75 -9.90 -5.60
C ILE A 477 26.46 -9.22 -5.12
N ALA A 478 25.47 -9.11 -6.00
CA ALA A 478 24.16 -8.54 -5.72
C ALA A 478 23.04 -9.48 -6.20
N THR A 479 22.07 -9.78 -5.33
CA THR A 479 21.10 -10.86 -5.54
C THR A 479 20.20 -10.64 -6.75
N ASP A 480 19.78 -9.39 -6.97
CA ASP A 480 18.96 -8.96 -8.11
C ASP A 480 19.54 -9.43 -9.45
N THR A 481 20.86 -9.38 -9.63
CA THR A 481 21.50 -9.80 -10.88
C THR A 481 21.31 -11.28 -11.18
N TYR A 482 21.14 -12.13 -10.16
CA TYR A 482 20.89 -13.56 -10.31
C TYR A 482 19.42 -13.81 -10.63
N ALA A 483 18.50 -13.21 -9.86
CA ALA A 483 17.06 -13.31 -10.08
C ALA A 483 16.67 -12.81 -11.47
N TRP A 484 17.11 -11.60 -11.84
CA TRP A 484 16.77 -10.95 -13.10
C TRP A 484 17.44 -11.53 -14.32
N SER A 485 18.60 -12.18 -14.18
CA SER A 485 19.16 -12.95 -15.29
C SER A 485 18.17 -14.02 -15.75
N ILE A 486 17.58 -14.77 -14.81
CA ILE A 486 16.62 -15.82 -15.15
C ILE A 486 15.26 -15.22 -15.56
N ALA A 487 14.77 -14.20 -14.85
CA ALA A 487 13.44 -13.64 -15.14
C ALA A 487 13.37 -12.86 -16.47
N ALA A 488 14.42 -12.12 -16.84
CA ALA A 488 14.48 -11.34 -18.07
C ALA A 488 14.91 -12.16 -19.29
N ILE A 489 15.96 -12.98 -19.16
CA ILE A 489 16.53 -13.73 -20.30
C ILE A 489 15.82 -15.07 -20.50
N GLY A 490 15.40 -15.72 -19.40
CA GLY A 490 14.81 -17.05 -19.41
C GLY A 490 15.86 -18.18 -19.35
N PRO A 491 15.56 -19.29 -18.67
CA PRO A 491 16.51 -20.38 -18.43
C PRO A 491 16.96 -21.09 -19.72
N GLU A 492 16.09 -21.23 -20.72
CA GLU A 492 16.45 -21.80 -22.02
C GLU A 492 17.50 -20.96 -22.74
N ARG A 493 17.33 -19.64 -22.74
CA ARG A 493 18.23 -18.72 -23.44
C ARG A 493 19.56 -18.61 -22.69
N LEU A 494 19.56 -18.60 -21.36
CA LEU A 494 20.77 -18.68 -20.55
C LEU A 494 21.59 -19.94 -20.88
N LEU A 495 20.96 -21.11 -20.97
CA LEU A 495 21.64 -22.35 -21.38
C LEU A 495 22.27 -22.23 -22.78
N SER A 496 21.55 -21.62 -23.73
CA SER A 496 22.10 -21.41 -25.09
C SER A 496 23.31 -20.47 -25.12
N LEU A 497 23.47 -19.64 -24.08
CA LEU A 497 24.61 -18.74 -23.89
C LEU A 497 25.73 -19.39 -23.07
N GLY A 498 25.59 -20.65 -22.67
CA GLY A 498 26.56 -21.38 -21.83
C GLY A 498 26.39 -21.16 -20.33
N MET A 499 25.34 -20.45 -19.89
CA MET A 499 25.08 -20.16 -18.48
C MET A 499 24.11 -21.19 -17.90
N ASN A 500 24.52 -21.90 -16.85
CA ASN A 500 23.65 -22.88 -16.19
C ASN A 500 22.72 -22.18 -15.17
N PRO A 501 21.40 -22.12 -15.42
CA PRO A 501 20.46 -21.43 -14.53
C PRO A 501 20.31 -22.10 -13.17
N ASP A 502 20.49 -23.43 -13.07
CA ASP A 502 20.46 -24.12 -11.78
C ASP A 502 21.64 -23.67 -10.90
N LYS A 503 22.83 -23.52 -11.49
CA LYS A 503 24.03 -23.01 -10.81
C LYS A 503 23.90 -21.54 -10.40
N ILE A 504 23.20 -20.72 -11.19
CA ILE A 504 22.88 -19.33 -10.82
C ILE A 504 22.06 -19.29 -9.54
N ILE A 505 21.04 -20.16 -9.40
CA ILE A 505 20.24 -20.24 -8.17
C ILE A 505 21.07 -20.75 -6.99
N GLU A 506 21.82 -21.85 -7.17
CA GLU A 506 22.66 -22.43 -6.13
C GLU A 506 23.63 -21.39 -5.57
N PHE A 507 24.30 -20.64 -6.45
CA PHE A 507 25.22 -19.59 -6.02
C PHE A 507 24.53 -18.46 -5.25
N ALA A 508 23.34 -18.02 -5.70
CA ALA A 508 22.56 -17.01 -5.00
C ALA A 508 22.11 -17.50 -3.61
N GLU A 509 21.67 -18.75 -3.49
CA GLU A 509 21.32 -19.35 -2.20
C GLU A 509 22.53 -19.41 -1.25
N GLU A 510 23.70 -19.79 -1.74
CA GLU A 510 24.92 -19.91 -0.93
C GLU A 510 25.47 -18.55 -0.48
N ASN A 511 25.45 -17.55 -1.35
CA ASN A 511 26.15 -16.27 -1.11
C ASN A 511 25.22 -15.17 -0.60
N CYS A 512 23.96 -15.19 -1.01
CA CYS A 512 23.00 -14.11 -0.78
C CYS A 512 21.93 -14.42 0.27
N ALA A 513 21.62 -15.69 0.51
CA ALA A 513 20.63 -16.04 1.53
C ALA A 513 21.16 -15.73 2.95
N LYS A 514 20.29 -15.17 3.79
CA LYS A 514 20.55 -14.85 5.20
C LYS A 514 19.35 -15.25 6.06
N GLU A 515 19.65 -15.68 7.28
CA GLU A 515 18.67 -15.88 8.34
C GLU A 515 18.91 -14.84 9.43
N VAL A 516 17.88 -14.10 9.79
CA VAL A 516 17.97 -12.95 10.71
C VAL A 516 16.80 -12.93 11.68
N SER A 517 16.98 -12.27 12.82
CA SER A 517 15.89 -11.96 13.74
C SER A 517 15.22 -10.64 13.31
N PHE A 518 13.93 -10.70 13.01
CA PHE A 518 13.11 -9.55 12.65
C PHE A 518 12.20 -9.16 13.83
N VAL A 519 12.31 -7.90 14.28
CA VAL A 519 11.45 -7.35 15.33
C VAL A 519 10.25 -6.67 14.67
N ARG A 520 9.05 -7.21 14.91
CA ARG A 520 7.80 -6.68 14.37
C ARG A 520 7.38 -5.41 15.14
N PRO A 521 6.52 -4.53 14.57
CA PRO A 521 6.03 -3.32 15.25
C PRO A 521 5.40 -3.55 16.63
N GLY A 522 4.87 -4.75 16.90
CA GLY A 522 4.32 -5.14 18.20
C GLY A 522 5.35 -5.62 19.23
N GLY A 523 6.66 -5.59 18.92
CA GLY A 523 7.75 -6.05 19.77
C GLY A 523 8.03 -7.57 19.71
N ALA A 524 7.18 -8.34 19.03
CA ALA A 524 7.42 -9.76 18.80
C ALA A 524 8.60 -9.96 17.83
N THR A 525 9.52 -10.87 18.18
CA THR A 525 10.66 -11.23 17.33
C THR A 525 10.37 -12.55 16.61
N VAL A 526 10.62 -12.57 15.31
CA VAL A 526 10.49 -13.75 14.46
C VAL A 526 11.83 -14.01 13.75
N ARG A 527 12.25 -15.27 13.62
CA ARG A 527 13.37 -15.60 12.74
C ARG A 527 12.85 -15.71 11.32
N VAL A 528 13.54 -15.07 10.38
CA VAL A 528 13.17 -15.07 8.96
C VAL A 528 14.38 -15.40 8.11
N LYS A 529 14.19 -16.28 7.13
CA LYS A 529 15.19 -16.59 6.11
C LYS A 529 14.78 -15.99 4.77
N GLY A 530 15.67 -15.23 4.15
CA GLY A 530 15.45 -14.65 2.84
C GLY A 530 16.76 -14.25 2.20
N PHE A 531 16.73 -13.28 1.29
CA PHE A 531 17.89 -12.82 0.55
C PHE A 531 18.27 -11.38 0.90
N ASP A 532 19.57 -11.15 1.00
CA ASP A 532 20.16 -9.83 1.21
C ASP A 532 20.31 -9.07 -0.12
N PHE A 533 20.61 -7.78 -0.07
CA PHE A 533 20.95 -6.94 -1.22
C PHE A 533 22.33 -7.30 -1.79
N ALA A 534 23.39 -7.06 -1.00
CA ALA A 534 24.80 -7.23 -1.36
C ALA A 534 25.63 -7.54 -0.10
N PRO A 535 25.50 -8.75 0.46
CA PRO A 535 25.97 -9.06 1.82
C PRO A 535 27.48 -8.91 1.99
N GLN A 536 28.25 -9.13 0.92
CA GLN A 536 29.72 -9.10 0.97
C GLN A 536 30.30 -7.69 1.06
N ARG A 537 29.55 -6.66 0.64
CA ARG A 537 30.05 -5.27 0.64
C ARG A 537 30.04 -4.64 2.02
N HIS A 538 29.21 -5.14 2.93
CA HIS A 538 28.98 -4.54 4.25
C HIS A 538 28.90 -5.59 5.35
N LEU A 539 29.90 -6.46 5.46
CA LEU A 539 29.94 -7.52 6.49
C LEU A 539 29.66 -7.01 7.91
N ALA A 540 30.06 -5.77 8.23
CA ALA A 540 29.87 -5.15 9.54
C ALA A 540 28.38 -4.89 9.90
N ARG A 541 27.47 -4.75 8.93
CA ARG A 541 26.04 -4.54 9.22
C ARG A 541 25.28 -5.82 9.58
N GLY A 542 25.94 -6.98 9.44
CA GLY A 542 25.29 -8.28 9.52
C GLY A 542 24.41 -8.58 8.31
N GLY A 543 23.68 -9.69 8.37
CA GLY A 543 22.71 -10.04 7.35
C GLY A 543 21.46 -9.17 7.45
N VAL A 544 20.91 -8.80 6.30
CA VAL A 544 19.61 -8.11 6.18
C VAL A 544 18.77 -8.90 5.19
N VAL A 545 17.52 -9.20 5.53
CA VAL A 545 16.57 -9.81 4.59
C VAL A 545 15.76 -8.71 3.93
N SER A 546 15.88 -8.61 2.60
CA SER A 546 15.08 -7.71 1.76
C SER A 546 13.81 -8.43 1.34
N THR A 547 12.65 -7.80 1.54
CA THR A 547 11.36 -8.40 1.15
C THR A 547 11.24 -8.47 -0.37
N GLU A 548 11.70 -7.43 -1.06
CA GLU A 548 11.72 -7.39 -2.51
C GLU A 548 12.69 -8.41 -3.09
N TRP A 549 13.97 -8.45 -2.68
CA TRP A 549 14.96 -9.37 -3.30
C TRP A 549 14.59 -10.83 -3.01
N THR A 550 14.01 -11.11 -1.84
CA THR A 550 13.47 -12.44 -1.52
C THR A 550 12.31 -12.79 -2.45
N ALA A 551 11.39 -11.86 -2.70
CA ALA A 551 10.28 -12.06 -3.61
C ALA A 551 10.71 -12.23 -5.08
N GLN A 552 11.71 -11.49 -5.54
CA GLN A 552 12.32 -11.68 -6.87
C GLN A 552 12.90 -13.10 -7.03
N MET A 553 13.58 -13.60 -5.98
CA MET A 553 14.06 -14.99 -5.98
C MET A 553 12.91 -16.01 -6.00
N ILE A 554 11.80 -15.76 -5.29
CA ILE A 554 10.62 -16.63 -5.34
C ILE A 554 10.03 -16.70 -6.75
N VAL A 555 9.86 -15.55 -7.43
CA VAL A 555 9.41 -15.51 -8.84
C VAL A 555 10.34 -16.36 -9.70
N THR A 556 11.65 -16.21 -9.49
CA THR A 556 12.67 -16.95 -10.24
C THR A 556 12.62 -18.45 -10.00
N LEU A 557 12.44 -18.89 -8.76
CA LEU A 557 12.26 -20.31 -8.42
C LEU A 557 11.03 -20.90 -9.13
N LYS A 558 9.93 -20.13 -9.23
CA LYS A 558 8.74 -20.56 -9.98
C LYS A 558 8.98 -20.66 -11.49
N ILE A 559 9.76 -19.74 -12.07
CA ILE A 559 10.21 -19.83 -13.47
C ILE A 559 11.04 -21.10 -13.69
N MET A 560 11.99 -21.39 -12.79
CA MET A 560 12.80 -22.61 -12.84
C MET A 560 11.97 -23.89 -12.70
N ALA A 561 10.96 -23.88 -11.85
CA ALA A 561 10.02 -25.00 -11.73
C ALA A 561 9.28 -25.27 -13.05
N ALA A 562 8.73 -24.22 -13.67
CA ALA A 562 8.04 -24.33 -14.95
C ALA A 562 8.97 -24.83 -16.06
N PHE A 563 10.21 -24.36 -16.08
CA PHE A 563 11.26 -24.81 -17.00
C PHE A 563 11.57 -26.30 -16.88
N HIS A 564 11.82 -26.79 -15.66
CA HIS A 564 12.08 -28.21 -15.42
C HIS A 564 10.86 -29.07 -15.71
N GLN A 565 9.65 -28.58 -15.43
CA GLN A 565 8.42 -29.28 -15.77
C GLN A 565 8.28 -29.47 -17.28
N LYS A 566 8.56 -28.43 -18.08
CA LYS A 566 8.56 -28.51 -19.56
C LYS A 566 9.60 -29.50 -20.10
N LYS A 567 10.72 -29.68 -19.40
CA LYS A 567 11.77 -30.65 -19.76
C LYS A 567 11.53 -32.08 -19.26
N GLY A 568 10.41 -32.35 -18.59
CA GLY A 568 10.10 -33.66 -18.00
C GLY A 568 10.81 -33.94 -16.66
N GLY A 569 11.48 -32.94 -16.08
CA GLY A 569 12.17 -33.02 -14.79
C GLY A 569 11.24 -32.80 -13.59
N ALA A 570 10.25 -33.68 -13.40
CA ALA A 570 9.22 -33.51 -12.36
C ALA A 570 9.78 -33.36 -10.93
N ALA A 571 10.88 -34.06 -10.61
CA ALA A 571 11.52 -33.98 -9.30
C ALA A 571 12.14 -32.60 -9.04
N PHE A 572 12.90 -32.06 -10.02
CA PHE A 572 13.49 -30.72 -9.93
C PHE A 572 12.41 -29.64 -9.87
N ALA A 573 11.36 -29.76 -10.69
CA ALA A 573 10.24 -28.82 -10.67
C ALA A 573 9.57 -28.77 -9.29
N LYS A 574 9.32 -29.93 -8.68
CA LYS A 574 8.74 -30.02 -7.32
C LYS A 574 9.66 -29.42 -6.27
N GLU A 575 10.97 -29.62 -6.38
CA GLU A 575 11.94 -29.05 -5.43
C GLU A 575 11.99 -27.53 -5.51
N TYR A 576 12.00 -26.96 -6.72
CA TYR A 576 11.94 -25.50 -6.90
C TYR A 576 10.64 -24.89 -6.36
N LEU A 577 9.49 -25.54 -6.57
CA LEU A 577 8.22 -25.09 -5.98
C LEU A 577 8.26 -25.15 -4.45
N ARG A 578 8.78 -26.24 -3.88
CA ARG A 578 8.92 -26.39 -2.42
C ARG A 578 9.78 -25.27 -1.82
N LYS A 579 10.89 -24.92 -2.48
CA LYS A 579 11.73 -23.78 -2.07
C LYS A 579 10.97 -22.45 -2.17
N ALA A 580 10.25 -22.22 -3.27
CA ALA A 580 9.44 -21.02 -3.45
C ALA A 580 8.39 -20.87 -2.34
N ASP A 581 7.65 -21.94 -2.03
CA ASP A 581 6.62 -21.94 -0.98
C ASP A 581 7.20 -21.73 0.43
N ALA A 582 8.39 -22.27 0.70
CA ALA A 582 9.11 -22.02 1.93
C ALA A 582 9.45 -20.52 2.09
N TYR A 583 10.09 -19.92 1.07
CA TYR A 583 10.44 -18.50 1.09
C TYR A 583 9.20 -17.58 1.10
N ILE A 584 8.08 -17.97 0.50
CA ILE A 584 6.80 -17.24 0.65
C ILE A 584 6.37 -17.20 2.13
N GLY A 585 6.47 -18.32 2.84
CA GLY A 585 6.17 -18.39 4.28
C GLY A 585 7.06 -17.47 5.11
N GLU A 586 8.36 -17.45 4.82
CA GLU A 586 9.33 -16.56 5.47
C GLU A 586 9.01 -15.07 5.19
N LEU A 587 8.73 -14.74 3.92
CA LEU A 587 8.37 -13.40 3.49
C LEU A 587 7.10 -12.91 4.18
N LEU A 588 6.05 -13.73 4.22
CA LEU A 588 4.78 -13.39 4.87
C LEU A 588 4.91 -13.29 6.40
N SER A 589 5.93 -13.92 7.00
CA SER A 589 6.23 -13.75 8.43
C SER A 589 6.75 -12.35 8.76
N MET A 590 7.21 -11.60 7.75
CA MET A 590 7.59 -10.18 7.88
C MET A 590 6.40 -9.22 7.71
N SER A 591 5.18 -9.73 7.47
CA SER A 591 4.00 -8.87 7.28
C SER A 591 3.74 -7.98 8.49
N ILE A 592 3.55 -6.70 8.21
CA ILE A 592 3.15 -5.67 9.16
C ILE A 592 1.75 -5.16 8.81
N SER A 593 1.10 -4.51 9.76
CA SER A 593 -0.12 -3.76 9.50
C SER A 593 0.25 -2.32 9.18
N SER A 594 -0.45 -1.74 8.21
CA SER A 594 -0.32 -0.35 7.84
C SER A 594 -0.35 0.57 9.08
N PRO A 595 0.65 1.44 9.26
CA PRO A 595 0.73 2.35 10.40
C PRO A 595 -0.21 3.55 10.30
N SER A 596 -0.73 3.91 9.11
CA SER A 596 -1.55 5.11 8.96
C SER A 596 -3.06 4.84 9.12
N PRO A 597 -3.83 5.86 9.55
CA PRO A 597 -5.28 5.79 9.53
C PRO A 597 -5.86 5.55 8.12
N SER A 598 -5.20 6.08 7.08
CA SER A 598 -5.64 5.91 5.68
C SER A 598 -5.49 4.49 5.18
N GLY A 599 -4.47 3.77 5.66
CA GLY A 599 -4.26 2.38 5.29
C GLY A 599 -5.03 1.37 6.13
N GLN A 600 -5.87 1.82 7.07
CA GLN A 600 -6.85 0.97 7.79
C GLN A 600 -6.29 -0.33 8.39
N GLY A 601 -5.01 -0.34 8.79
CA GLY A 601 -4.32 -1.53 9.29
C GLY A 601 -4.18 -2.66 8.28
N GLU A 602 -4.43 -2.41 6.99
CA GLU A 602 -4.25 -3.35 5.89
C GLU A 602 -2.83 -3.94 5.91
N GLY A 603 -2.71 -5.21 5.51
CA GLY A 603 -1.42 -5.89 5.51
C GLY A 603 -0.47 -5.27 4.49
N CYS A 604 0.79 -5.06 4.85
CA CYS A 604 1.84 -4.65 3.91
C CYS A 604 3.18 -5.25 4.35
N LEU A 605 4.21 -5.10 3.51
CA LEU A 605 5.56 -5.53 3.85
C LEU A 605 6.48 -4.34 4.09
N PRO A 606 7.39 -4.44 5.08
CA PRO A 606 8.51 -3.51 5.16
C PRO A 606 9.44 -3.72 3.97
N TYR A 607 10.32 -2.75 3.72
CA TYR A 607 11.32 -2.91 2.66
C TYR A 607 12.39 -3.98 3.01
N ALA A 608 12.75 -4.07 4.29
CA ALA A 608 13.75 -5.01 4.78
C ALA A 608 13.53 -5.35 6.26
N SER A 609 14.29 -6.34 6.77
CA SER A 609 14.31 -6.73 8.18
C SER A 609 14.92 -5.69 9.12
N SER A 610 15.56 -4.65 8.58
CA SER A 610 16.20 -3.59 9.34
C SER A 610 16.01 -2.25 8.65
N ASP A 611 15.72 -1.21 9.42
CA ASP A 611 15.56 0.16 8.95
C ASP A 611 16.90 0.91 8.91
N PHE A 612 17.01 1.85 7.98
CA PHE A 612 18.19 2.72 7.82
C PHE A 612 19.54 2.00 7.71
N VAL A 613 19.59 0.87 7.00
CA VAL A 613 20.83 0.10 6.76
C VAL A 613 21.32 0.28 5.32
N ASP A 614 22.64 0.34 5.13
CA ASP A 614 23.25 0.45 3.81
C ASP A 614 22.98 -0.80 2.97
N THR A 615 22.34 -0.63 1.82
CA THR A 615 22.01 -1.72 0.90
C THR A 615 23.22 -2.23 0.12
N GLY A 616 24.33 -1.50 0.14
CA GLY A 616 25.48 -1.70 -0.75
C GLY A 616 25.28 -1.11 -2.14
N HIS A 617 24.11 -0.59 -2.47
CA HIS A 617 23.75 -0.01 -3.77
C HIS A 617 23.88 1.52 -3.80
N GLY A 618 24.52 2.10 -2.78
CA GLY A 618 24.73 3.55 -2.66
C GLY A 618 23.60 4.29 -1.96
N TRP A 619 22.70 3.56 -1.29
CA TRP A 619 21.55 4.11 -0.57
C TRP A 619 21.15 3.21 0.61
N THR A 620 20.40 3.76 1.56
CA THR A 620 20.00 3.06 2.80
C THR A 620 18.52 2.69 2.80
N THR A 621 18.15 1.56 3.40
CA THR A 621 16.74 1.18 3.58
C THR A 621 15.94 2.30 4.25
N PRO A 622 14.62 2.42 3.97
CA PRO A 622 13.76 3.41 4.59
C PRO A 622 13.84 3.36 6.12
N LYS A 623 13.60 4.49 6.77
CA LYS A 623 13.58 4.63 8.23
C LYS A 623 12.23 4.17 8.79
N GLY A 624 12.26 3.68 10.02
CA GLY A 624 11.07 3.35 10.80
C GLY A 624 10.80 1.86 10.86
N SER A 625 10.59 1.36 12.07
CA SER A 625 10.32 -0.05 12.36
C SER A 625 8.93 -0.55 11.93
N SER A 626 8.08 0.34 11.39
CA SER A 626 6.73 0.04 10.92
C SER A 626 6.44 0.68 9.56
N THR A 627 7.46 0.83 8.71
CA THR A 627 7.33 1.48 7.41
C THR A 627 6.89 0.47 6.34
N GLY A 628 5.70 0.66 5.76
CA GLY A 628 5.23 -0.14 4.62
C GLY A 628 5.89 0.29 3.32
N SER A 629 6.24 -0.65 2.45
CA SER A 629 6.91 -0.40 1.18
C SER A 629 6.09 -0.89 -0.01
N ILE A 630 5.95 -0.06 -1.04
CA ILE A 630 5.34 -0.49 -2.31
C ILE A 630 6.13 -1.66 -2.91
N ALA A 631 7.45 -1.54 -3.04
CA ALA A 631 8.23 -2.55 -3.72
C ALA A 631 8.15 -3.91 -3.00
N GLY A 632 8.36 -3.94 -1.68
CA GLY A 632 8.20 -5.17 -0.89
C GLY A 632 6.79 -5.78 -1.03
N THR A 633 5.76 -4.94 -0.99
CA THR A 633 4.35 -5.40 -1.04
C THR A 633 3.95 -5.88 -2.45
N ALA A 634 4.29 -5.12 -3.50
CA ALA A 634 3.98 -5.47 -4.89
C ALA A 634 4.72 -6.75 -5.32
N TYR A 635 6.00 -6.88 -4.98
CA TYR A 635 6.73 -8.11 -5.30
C TYR A 635 6.23 -9.32 -4.53
N ALA A 636 5.73 -9.19 -3.30
CA ALA A 636 5.09 -10.31 -2.62
C ALA A 636 3.83 -10.80 -3.34
N LEU A 637 3.03 -9.87 -3.90
CA LEU A 637 1.92 -10.23 -4.77
C LEU A 637 2.44 -10.99 -6.00
N PHE A 638 3.46 -10.47 -6.68
CA PHE A 638 4.03 -11.12 -7.87
C PHE A 638 4.58 -12.52 -7.55
N ALA A 639 5.33 -12.64 -6.45
CA ALA A 639 5.90 -13.89 -5.95
C ALA A 639 4.84 -14.92 -5.61
N TYR A 640 3.79 -14.54 -4.89
CA TYR A 640 2.71 -15.46 -4.54
C TYR A 640 1.95 -15.96 -5.76
N TYR A 641 1.61 -15.05 -6.67
CA TYR A 641 0.84 -15.39 -7.87
C TYR A 641 1.69 -15.96 -9.02
N GLY A 642 3.02 -15.93 -8.91
CA GLY A 642 3.93 -16.40 -9.96
C GLY A 642 3.99 -15.46 -11.18
N TYR A 643 3.62 -14.19 -11.01
CA TYR A 643 3.66 -13.19 -12.07
C TYR A 643 5.11 -12.75 -12.33
N ASN A 644 5.56 -12.88 -13.58
CA ASN A 644 6.86 -12.37 -14.00
C ASN A 644 6.71 -10.94 -14.57
N PRO A 645 7.15 -9.89 -13.85
CA PRO A 645 6.98 -8.52 -14.32
C PRO A 645 7.80 -8.18 -15.58
N LEU A 646 8.87 -8.95 -15.84
CA LEU A 646 9.81 -8.73 -16.95
C LEU A 646 9.43 -9.49 -18.23
N SER A 647 8.22 -10.07 -18.28
CA SER A 647 7.72 -10.78 -19.46
C SER A 647 6.25 -10.47 -19.71
N LEU A 648 5.86 -10.38 -20.99
CA LEU A 648 4.46 -10.35 -21.39
C LEU A 648 3.90 -11.77 -21.33
N GLU A 649 3.15 -12.08 -20.27
CA GLU A 649 2.33 -13.29 -20.22
C GLU A 649 1.33 -13.31 -21.39
N GLU A 650 1.16 -14.50 -21.98
CA GLU A 650 0.17 -14.74 -23.04
C GLU A 650 -1.27 -14.70 -22.54
#